data_AF-A0A2Z6P806-F1
#
_entry.id   AF-A0A2Z6P806-F1
#
_cell.length_a   1.000
_cell.length_b   1.000
_cell.length_c   1.000
_cell.angle_alpha   90.00
_cell.angle_beta   90.00
_cell.angle_gamma   90.00
#
_symmetry.space_group_name_H-M   'P 1'
#
loop_
_entity.id
_entity.type
_entity.pdbx_description
1 polymer ?
#
loop_
_entity_poly.entity_id
_entity_poly.type
_entity_poly.pdbx_seq_one_letter_code
_entity_poly.pdbx_strand_id
1 'polypeptide(L)'
;MISKVLANRLKCCLDKCVSQEQSTFVKGRSILDNALIATEGIHALMRKTKGRRGELTLKIDISKTYDKVDWGFLRGVMTRMGFTDVWIRWVMMCVSSVNYSVMMNSDRVGPISPGRGLRQGDPLSLYLFILVTECLTALIHQAVGRGDLHGVRICRGAPEVSHLLFADDCFLFCRANVAEVNELMRILHTYETALAQEVNLVKSEVFISRNMSQAAKEDLSRILGVKLVLGTGIYLGLPSMVGRSKEIMIKSVLQAIPFYVMSIHWLAWERLACPKAYGGLGFRNFEAFNKAMVAKQAWNIVQNPNSLVAKWVPSPQPAGVYQLSVRDLLHENYKEWNIVKVQNLFSRDVAEKILETPLVSSAREDKVVWEEERNGCYSVKSGYKLAMRYLMGSDKYHVMGNWNGIWKAQAPDKARHLLWRLCRGCLPTRSRLLERRVECTLNCPVCDAEIEDELHIFFRCAVARDSWSAAGLSSVLHNATYQQTNAMDCIFAVCGNESSDTVGGVAMLLWCIWQNRNDKLWNDNVQMSRQIGIHAFDAWNDWYSVHKLQSNNVSGTTKADLVRWEKPALDWVKCNVDVAFVSGSGRTSMGLCFRNNSGHFMAGMTQWQQTVISSVEGEAWTLLLAMEEARHRGLDRVQFESDSKVLIEAIHMKRRGNSEFLSIVHDILSLMSSFINFEVKFVRRQANLVAHTLARAVNSWASFHRFENIPFCIESLVFNEMQ
;
A
#
# COMPACT_ATOMS: atom_id res chain seq x y z
N MET A 1 -2.58 -24.39 19.88
CA MET A 1 -2.39 -23.21 20.77
C MET A 1 -0.96 -23.13 21.29
N ILE A 2 -0.41 -24.20 21.91
CA ILE A 2 0.97 -24.23 22.43
C ILE A 2 2.03 -24.02 21.33
N SER A 3 1.92 -24.72 20.19
CA SER A 3 2.87 -24.56 19.07
C SER A 3 2.98 -23.11 18.58
N LYS A 4 1.85 -22.39 18.53
CA LYS A 4 1.81 -20.95 18.18
C LYS A 4 2.53 -20.07 19.20
N VAL A 5 2.45 -20.40 20.49
CA VAL A 5 3.19 -19.68 21.55
C VAL A 5 4.69 -19.90 21.40
N LEU A 6 5.12 -21.14 21.18
CA LEU A 6 6.52 -21.48 20.94
C LEU A 6 7.04 -20.81 19.66
N ALA A 7 6.26 -20.82 18.57
CA ALA A 7 6.60 -20.17 17.32
C ALA A 7 6.81 -18.65 17.49
N ASN A 8 5.93 -17.97 18.23
CA ASN A 8 6.06 -16.54 18.50
C ASN A 8 7.31 -16.21 19.34
N ARG A 9 7.71 -17.08 20.27
CA ARG A 9 8.94 -16.91 21.05
C ARG A 9 10.20 -17.17 20.20
N LEU A 10 10.20 -18.24 19.41
CA LEU A 10 11.31 -18.56 18.50
C LEU A 10 11.55 -17.44 17.48
N LYS A 11 10.47 -16.85 16.97
CA LYS A 11 10.51 -15.71 16.05
C LYS A 11 11.33 -14.52 16.57
N CYS A 12 11.41 -14.32 17.87
CA CYS A 12 12.15 -13.20 18.48
C CYS A 12 13.68 -13.39 18.49
N CYS A 13 14.17 -14.60 18.27
CA CYS A 13 15.62 -14.90 18.24
C CYS A 13 16.07 -15.57 16.95
N LEU A 14 15.15 -15.84 16.01
CA LEU A 14 15.44 -16.54 14.77
C LEU A 14 16.52 -15.83 13.94
N ASP A 15 16.53 -14.50 13.93
CA ASP A 15 17.51 -13.65 13.26
C ASP A 15 18.95 -13.86 13.73
N LYS A 16 19.14 -14.33 14.98
CA LYS A 16 20.44 -14.68 15.54
C LYS A 16 20.88 -16.10 15.19
N CYS A 17 19.93 -16.96 14.83
CA CYS A 17 20.17 -18.37 14.52
C CYS A 17 20.36 -18.63 13.02
N VAL A 18 19.94 -17.70 12.15
CA VAL A 18 19.90 -17.91 10.69
C VAL A 18 20.73 -16.90 9.92
N SER A 19 21.56 -17.41 9.01
CA SER A 19 22.43 -16.67 8.09
C SER A 19 21.67 -15.71 7.18
N GLN A 20 22.35 -14.72 6.58
CA GLN A 20 21.72 -13.68 5.75
C GLN A 20 21.16 -14.22 4.43
N GLU A 21 21.71 -15.33 3.97
CA GLU A 21 21.36 -16.09 2.77
C GLU A 21 19.99 -16.78 2.86
N GLN A 22 19.42 -16.88 4.07
CA GLN A 22 18.08 -17.37 4.33
C GLN A 22 17.07 -16.21 4.43
N SER A 23 16.27 -15.96 3.39
CA SER A 23 15.33 -14.83 3.35
C SER A 23 13.90 -15.19 3.77
N THR A 24 13.56 -16.47 3.80
CA THR A 24 12.17 -16.92 4.00
C THR A 24 11.77 -16.92 5.48
N PHE A 25 10.56 -16.40 5.77
CA PHE A 25 9.90 -16.40 7.08
C PHE A 25 10.64 -15.73 8.26
N VAL A 26 11.77 -15.07 7.99
CA VAL A 26 12.47 -14.20 8.95
C VAL A 26 11.84 -12.80 8.93
N LYS A 27 11.53 -12.25 10.11
CA LYS A 27 10.92 -10.92 10.21
C LYS A 27 11.88 -9.87 9.62
N GLY A 28 11.40 -9.07 8.67
CA GLY A 28 12.18 -7.98 8.05
C GLY A 28 12.99 -8.40 6.82
N ARG A 29 13.05 -9.69 6.48
CA ARG A 29 13.61 -10.18 5.21
C ARG A 29 12.49 -10.46 4.23
N SER A 30 12.66 -10.09 2.97
CA SER A 30 11.68 -10.39 1.94
C SER A 30 12.07 -11.62 1.16
N ILE A 31 11.07 -12.46 0.90
CA ILE A 31 11.17 -13.61 0.01
C ILE A 31 11.67 -13.22 -1.40
N LEU A 32 11.31 -12.01 -1.84
CA LEU A 32 11.74 -11.48 -3.14
C LEU A 32 13.21 -11.04 -3.15
N ASP A 33 13.86 -10.84 -2.00
CA ASP A 33 15.27 -10.41 -1.95
C ASP A 33 16.17 -11.49 -2.56
N ASN A 34 15.99 -12.75 -2.13
CA ASN A 34 16.73 -13.89 -2.70
C ASN A 34 16.34 -14.14 -4.16
N ALA A 35 15.07 -13.95 -4.53
CA ALA A 35 14.66 -14.09 -5.92
C ALA A 35 15.36 -13.06 -6.82
N LEU A 36 15.48 -11.80 -6.38
CA LEU A 36 16.21 -10.75 -7.10
C LEU A 36 17.70 -11.07 -7.23
N ILE A 37 18.35 -11.52 -6.16
CA ILE A 37 19.77 -11.92 -6.18
C ILE A 37 19.96 -13.10 -7.15
N ALA A 38 19.11 -14.12 -7.07
CA ALA A 38 19.18 -15.29 -7.95
C ALA A 38 18.99 -14.90 -9.42
N THR A 39 17.96 -14.09 -9.75
CA THR A 39 17.71 -13.63 -11.11
C THR A 39 18.85 -12.76 -11.65
N GLU A 40 19.35 -11.79 -10.88
CA GLU A 40 20.46 -10.94 -11.35
C GLU A 40 21.76 -11.75 -11.46
N GLY A 41 22.00 -12.72 -10.58
CA GLY A 41 23.12 -13.65 -10.65
C GLY A 41 23.09 -14.47 -11.95
N ILE A 42 21.99 -15.17 -12.22
CA ILE A 42 21.80 -15.95 -13.46
C ILE A 42 21.95 -15.03 -14.68
N HIS A 43 21.36 -13.84 -14.64
CA HIS A 43 21.45 -12.88 -15.74
C HIS A 43 22.87 -12.37 -15.98
N ALA A 44 23.65 -12.15 -14.93
CA ALA A 44 25.07 -11.81 -15.03
C ALA A 44 25.89 -12.95 -15.66
N LEU A 45 25.67 -14.20 -15.25
CA LEU A 45 26.28 -15.40 -15.86
C LEU A 45 25.97 -15.47 -17.36
N MET A 46 24.72 -15.20 -17.74
CA MET A 46 24.29 -15.21 -19.14
C MET A 46 24.84 -14.04 -19.95
N ARG A 47 25.25 -12.94 -19.33
CA ARG A 47 25.90 -11.81 -20.01
C ARG A 47 27.42 -11.90 -20.06
N LYS A 48 28.04 -12.79 -19.27
CA LYS A 48 29.48 -12.98 -19.21
C LYS A 48 30.00 -13.70 -20.46
N THR A 49 30.42 -12.94 -21.47
CA THR A 49 30.95 -13.46 -22.75
C THR A 49 32.46 -13.46 -22.84
N LYS A 50 33.17 -12.81 -21.89
CA LYS A 50 34.63 -12.70 -21.87
C LYS A 50 35.19 -13.12 -20.49
N GLY A 51 36.47 -13.49 -20.47
CA GLY A 51 37.20 -13.89 -19.25
C GLY A 51 37.46 -15.39 -19.17
N ARG A 52 38.54 -15.78 -18.51
CA ARG A 52 39.01 -17.19 -18.41
C ARG A 52 38.29 -18.04 -17.35
N ARG A 53 37.57 -17.40 -16.42
CA ARG A 53 36.86 -18.09 -15.32
C ARG A 53 35.37 -18.21 -15.62
N GLY A 54 34.89 -19.45 -15.68
CA GLY A 54 33.46 -19.77 -15.74
C GLY A 54 32.82 -19.80 -14.35
N GLU A 55 31.52 -19.54 -14.30
CA GLU A 55 30.69 -19.56 -13.09
C GLU A 55 29.43 -20.39 -13.36
N LEU A 56 28.90 -21.03 -12.33
CA LEU A 56 27.68 -21.82 -12.41
C LEU A 56 26.71 -21.46 -11.29
N THR A 57 25.43 -21.60 -11.59
CA THR A 57 24.33 -21.54 -10.64
C THR A 57 23.55 -22.85 -10.74
N LEU A 58 23.46 -23.58 -9.64
CA LEU A 58 22.69 -24.81 -9.51
C LEU A 58 21.40 -24.49 -8.72
N LYS A 59 20.25 -24.69 -9.35
CA LYS A 59 18.94 -24.66 -8.70
C LYS A 59 18.58 -26.08 -8.28
N ILE A 60 18.35 -26.26 -6.99
CA ILE A 60 18.01 -27.54 -6.36
C ILE A 60 16.56 -27.53 -5.90
N ASP A 61 15.84 -28.60 -6.22
CA ASP A 61 14.51 -28.92 -5.69
C ASP A 61 14.64 -29.98 -4.59
N ILE A 62 14.35 -29.61 -3.34
CA ILE A 62 14.38 -30.55 -2.21
C ILE A 62 13.01 -31.22 -2.09
N SER A 63 12.96 -32.54 -2.25
CA SER A 63 11.68 -33.26 -2.30
C SER A 63 11.06 -33.47 -0.90
N LYS A 64 9.76 -33.18 -0.76
CA LYS A 64 8.95 -33.50 0.44
C LYS A 64 9.65 -33.13 1.76
N THR A 65 10.18 -31.92 1.79
CA THR A 65 11.04 -31.33 2.84
C THR A 65 10.51 -31.51 4.26
N TYR A 66 9.22 -31.25 4.46
CA TYR A 66 8.58 -31.37 5.78
C TYR A 66 8.45 -32.82 6.23
N ASP A 67 8.14 -33.75 5.32
CA ASP A 67 7.74 -35.11 5.69
C ASP A 67 8.93 -35.99 6.08
N LYS A 68 10.15 -35.61 5.68
CA LYS A 68 11.36 -36.43 5.84
C LYS A 68 12.27 -36.04 7.01
N VAL A 69 12.05 -34.90 7.67
CA VAL A 69 12.94 -34.38 8.75
C VAL A 69 13.10 -35.38 9.89
N ASP A 70 14.32 -35.87 10.12
CA ASP A 70 14.62 -36.72 11.25
C ASP A 70 14.56 -35.97 12.60
N TRP A 71 13.86 -36.56 13.57
CA TRP A 71 13.64 -35.95 14.89
C TRP A 71 14.88 -35.98 15.79
N GLY A 72 15.74 -36.99 15.64
CA GLY A 72 17.03 -37.07 16.34
C GLY A 72 17.97 -35.99 15.85
N PHE A 73 18.05 -35.81 14.53
CA PHE A 73 18.80 -34.74 13.89
C PHE A 73 18.31 -33.36 14.31
N LEU A 74 17.00 -33.09 14.21
CA LEU A 74 16.40 -31.82 14.63
C LEU A 74 16.77 -31.47 16.09
N ARG A 75 16.72 -32.46 16.99
CA ARG A 75 17.15 -32.29 18.38
C ARG A 75 18.63 -31.91 18.45
N GLY A 76 19.49 -32.64 17.75
CA GLY A 76 20.93 -32.39 17.70
C GLY A 76 21.26 -30.97 17.19
N VAL A 77 20.56 -30.50 16.16
CA VAL A 77 20.72 -29.13 15.63
C VAL A 77 20.37 -28.09 16.69
N MET A 78 19.21 -28.20 17.34
CA MET A 78 18.82 -27.26 18.39
C MET A 78 19.79 -27.28 19.57
N THR A 79 20.29 -28.46 19.98
CA THR A 79 21.30 -28.56 21.03
C THR A 79 22.59 -27.85 20.63
N ARG A 80 23.09 -28.05 19.40
CA ARG A 80 24.30 -27.38 18.90
C ARG A 80 24.13 -25.87 18.71
N MET A 81 22.92 -25.40 18.41
CA MET A 81 22.58 -23.98 18.36
C MET A 81 22.46 -23.33 19.75
N GLY A 82 22.57 -24.11 20.84
CA GLY A 82 22.56 -23.60 22.21
C GLY A 82 21.16 -23.45 22.83
N PHE A 83 20.13 -24.09 22.27
CA PHE A 83 18.82 -24.11 22.91
C PHE A 83 18.85 -24.97 24.18
N THR A 84 18.18 -24.49 25.24
CA THR A 84 18.09 -25.25 26.51
C THR A 84 17.31 -26.55 26.35
N ASP A 85 17.66 -27.58 27.13
CA ASP A 85 16.97 -28.88 27.10
C ASP A 85 15.48 -28.79 27.41
N VAL A 86 15.07 -27.84 28.25
CA VAL A 86 13.66 -27.58 28.56
C VAL A 86 12.92 -27.12 27.31
N TRP A 87 13.48 -26.16 26.57
CA TRP A 87 12.93 -25.67 25.32
C TRP A 87 12.82 -26.78 24.27
N ILE A 88 13.92 -27.52 24.07
CA ILE A 88 13.99 -28.64 23.13
C ILE A 88 12.91 -29.67 23.45
N ARG A 89 12.73 -30.02 24.73
CA ARG A 89 11.69 -30.96 25.16
C ARG A 89 10.28 -30.48 24.79
N TRP A 90 9.95 -29.21 25.03
CA TRP A 90 8.64 -28.65 24.66
C TRP A 90 8.40 -28.67 23.14
N VAL A 91 9.43 -28.34 22.36
CA VAL A 91 9.38 -28.44 20.89
C VAL A 91 9.16 -29.88 20.46
N MET A 92 9.95 -30.82 20.98
CA MET A 92 9.84 -32.23 20.63
C MET A 92 8.47 -32.80 21.02
N MET A 93 7.89 -32.41 22.16
CA MET A 93 6.52 -32.78 22.52
C MET A 93 5.49 -32.33 21.48
N CYS A 94 5.66 -31.15 20.88
CA CYS A 94 4.75 -30.66 19.84
C CYS A 94 4.90 -31.43 18.52
N VAL A 95 6.11 -31.89 18.20
CA VAL A 95 6.43 -32.58 16.94
C VAL A 95 6.13 -34.08 17.03
N SER A 96 6.47 -34.74 18.14
CA SER A 96 6.46 -36.20 18.25
C SER A 96 5.17 -36.80 18.79
N SER A 97 4.26 -36.00 19.35
CA SER A 97 3.02 -36.49 19.97
C SER A 97 1.83 -36.62 18.99
N VAL A 98 2.08 -36.50 17.68
CA VAL A 98 1.01 -36.43 16.67
C VAL A 98 0.65 -37.84 16.20
N ASN A 99 -0.65 -38.13 16.11
CA ASN A 99 -1.17 -39.36 15.50
C ASN A 99 -2.06 -39.00 14.32
N TYR A 100 -1.86 -39.66 13.18
CA TYR A 100 -2.67 -39.47 11.99
C TYR A 100 -3.72 -40.58 11.85
N SER A 101 -4.83 -40.27 11.20
CA SER A 101 -5.78 -41.26 10.71
C SER A 101 -6.17 -40.84 9.30
N VAL A 102 -6.24 -41.80 8.38
CA VAL A 102 -6.58 -41.56 6.97
C VAL A 102 -7.95 -42.18 6.71
N MET A 103 -8.82 -41.45 6.01
CA MET A 103 -10.08 -41.99 5.53
C MET A 103 -9.82 -42.72 4.21
N MET A 104 -10.00 -44.03 4.20
CA MET A 104 -9.86 -44.85 3.00
C MET A 104 -11.20 -45.53 2.74
N ASN A 105 -11.81 -45.26 1.58
CA ASN A 105 -13.14 -45.79 1.22
C ASN A 105 -14.25 -45.53 2.26
N SER A 106 -14.24 -44.37 2.91
CA SER A 106 -15.16 -43.98 4.00
C SER A 106 -14.91 -44.66 5.34
N ASP A 107 -13.89 -45.51 5.47
CA ASP A 107 -13.45 -46.09 6.73
C ASP A 107 -12.22 -45.36 7.29
N ARG A 108 -12.20 -45.14 8.60
CA ARG A 108 -11.07 -44.51 9.29
C ARG A 108 -9.98 -45.55 9.54
N VAL A 109 -8.87 -45.45 8.82
CA VAL A 109 -7.68 -46.26 9.00
C VAL A 109 -6.66 -45.51 9.88
N GLY A 110 -6.21 -46.14 10.97
CA GLY A 110 -5.24 -45.56 11.90
C GLY A 110 -5.32 -46.17 13.32
N PRO A 111 -4.52 -45.67 14.29
CA PRO A 111 -3.65 -44.51 14.18
C PRO A 111 -2.30 -44.81 13.52
N ILE A 112 -1.83 -43.91 12.66
CA ILE A 112 -0.47 -43.90 12.13
C ILE A 112 0.34 -42.96 13.02
N SER A 113 1.32 -43.53 13.73
CA SER A 113 2.28 -42.76 14.53
C SER A 113 3.51 -42.47 13.66
N PRO A 114 3.77 -41.22 13.27
CA PRO A 114 4.96 -40.86 12.51
C PRO A 114 6.21 -41.05 13.37
N GLY A 115 7.31 -41.49 12.76
CA GLY A 115 8.63 -41.51 13.40
C GLY A 115 9.55 -40.36 12.99
N ARG A 116 9.12 -39.55 12.02
CA ARG A 116 9.85 -38.43 11.43
C ARG A 116 8.88 -37.41 10.82
N GLY A 117 9.41 -36.26 10.43
CA GLY A 117 8.70 -35.22 9.70
C GLY A 117 8.11 -34.12 10.58
N LEU A 118 7.74 -33.02 9.95
CA LEU A 118 7.16 -31.81 10.54
C LEU A 118 5.74 -31.62 10.01
N ARG A 119 4.84 -31.14 10.87
CA ARG A 119 3.43 -30.98 10.52
C ARG A 119 3.23 -29.79 9.58
N GLN A 120 2.71 -30.05 8.39
CA GLN A 120 2.29 -28.99 7.46
C GLN A 120 1.10 -28.20 8.04
N GLY A 121 1.16 -26.87 7.97
CA GLY A 121 0.15 -25.97 8.53
C GLY A 121 0.30 -25.66 10.02
N ASP A 122 1.25 -26.28 10.74
CA ASP A 122 1.60 -25.87 12.10
C ASP A 122 2.56 -24.66 12.08
N PRO A 123 2.25 -23.53 12.76
CA PRO A 123 3.12 -22.36 12.81
C PRO A 123 4.54 -22.62 13.32
N LEU A 124 4.78 -23.69 14.11
CA LEU A 124 6.11 -24.00 14.63
C LEU A 124 6.98 -24.73 13.59
N SER A 125 6.40 -25.67 12.85
CA SER A 125 7.10 -26.51 11.86
C SER A 125 7.95 -25.72 10.87
N LEU A 126 7.43 -24.57 10.43
CA LEU A 126 8.11 -23.69 9.48
C LEU A 126 9.46 -23.19 10.01
N TYR A 127 9.49 -22.77 11.26
CA TYR A 127 10.71 -22.25 11.89
C TYR A 127 11.71 -23.36 12.18
N LEU A 128 11.23 -24.54 12.58
CA LEU A 128 12.08 -25.71 12.80
C LEU A 128 12.73 -26.19 11.50
N PHE A 129 11.99 -26.15 10.39
CA PHE A 129 12.54 -26.47 9.09
C PHE A 129 13.69 -25.52 8.70
N ILE A 130 13.53 -24.23 8.96
CA ILE A 130 14.58 -23.23 8.69
C ILE A 130 15.86 -23.53 9.49
N LEU A 131 15.74 -23.85 10.79
CA LEU A 131 16.89 -24.20 11.62
C LEU A 131 17.63 -25.43 11.08
N VAL A 132 16.88 -26.41 10.56
CA VAL A 132 17.45 -27.60 9.94
C VAL A 132 18.20 -27.25 8.65
N THR A 133 17.62 -26.41 7.79
CA THR A 133 18.28 -25.99 6.54
C THR A 133 19.54 -25.16 6.79
N GLU A 134 19.67 -24.51 7.94
CA GLU A 134 20.88 -23.77 8.32
C GLU A 134 22.13 -24.65 8.39
N CYS A 135 21.97 -25.96 8.61
CA CYS A 135 23.07 -26.92 8.53
C CYS A 135 23.72 -26.95 7.13
N LEU A 136 22.93 -26.82 6.07
CA LEU A 136 23.46 -26.73 4.70
C LEU A 136 24.31 -25.48 4.53
N THR A 137 23.81 -24.33 5.03
CA THR A 137 24.57 -23.08 5.05
C THR A 137 25.89 -23.23 5.80
N ALA A 138 25.89 -23.86 6.96
CA ALA A 138 27.11 -24.08 7.74
C ALA A 138 28.15 -24.92 6.98
N LEU A 139 27.73 -25.99 6.30
CA LEU A 139 28.61 -26.82 5.46
C LEU A 139 29.20 -26.02 4.29
N ILE A 140 28.38 -25.20 3.63
CA ILE A 140 28.82 -24.35 2.52
C ILE A 140 29.81 -23.29 3.02
N HIS A 141 29.53 -22.61 4.14
CA HIS A 141 30.43 -21.65 4.75
C HIS A 141 31.77 -22.27 5.15
N GLN A 142 31.76 -23.51 5.65
CA GLN A 142 32.99 -24.23 5.93
C GLN A 142 33.83 -24.48 4.68
N ALA A 143 33.21 -24.94 3.58
CA ALA A 143 33.91 -25.16 2.31
C ALA A 143 34.44 -23.84 1.70
N VAL A 144 33.65 -22.76 1.79
CA VAL A 144 34.09 -21.42 1.36
C VAL A 144 35.25 -20.91 2.21
N GLY A 145 35.20 -21.10 3.54
CA GLY A 145 36.27 -20.71 4.45
C GLY A 145 37.59 -21.46 4.22
N ARG A 146 37.53 -22.71 3.75
CA ARG A 146 38.71 -23.49 3.32
C ARG A 146 39.22 -23.13 1.93
N GLY A 147 38.43 -22.41 1.13
CA GLY A 147 38.74 -22.11 -0.26
C GLY A 147 38.42 -23.24 -1.24
N ASP A 148 37.69 -24.27 -0.80
CA ASP A 148 37.27 -25.39 -1.65
C ASP A 148 36.11 -25.01 -2.57
N LEU A 149 35.35 -23.96 -2.20
CA LEU A 149 34.23 -23.44 -2.96
C LEU A 149 34.26 -21.91 -2.99
N HIS A 150 33.93 -21.30 -4.12
CA HIS A 150 33.91 -19.84 -4.26
C HIS A 150 32.58 -19.38 -4.81
N GLY A 151 31.96 -18.36 -4.23
CA GLY A 151 30.70 -17.84 -4.71
C GLY A 151 30.82 -16.99 -5.99
N VAL A 152 29.70 -16.43 -6.41
CA VAL A 152 29.61 -15.53 -7.57
C VAL A 152 29.57 -14.08 -7.11
N ARG A 153 30.19 -13.19 -7.91
CA ARG A 153 30.16 -11.75 -7.71
C ARG A 153 29.77 -11.03 -9.00
N ILE A 154 28.72 -10.21 -8.95
CA ILE A 154 28.18 -9.54 -10.14
C ILE A 154 28.90 -8.23 -10.52
N CYS A 155 29.44 -7.49 -9.54
CA CYS A 155 30.16 -6.25 -9.79
C CYS A 155 31.28 -6.01 -8.75
N ARG A 156 32.18 -5.07 -9.03
CA ARG A 156 33.22 -4.66 -8.08
C ARG A 156 32.56 -4.01 -6.86
N GLY A 157 32.88 -4.51 -5.66
CA GLY A 157 32.30 -4.03 -4.39
C GLY A 157 31.07 -4.80 -3.91
N ALA A 158 30.41 -5.60 -4.76
CA ALA A 158 29.35 -6.49 -4.31
C ALA A 158 29.92 -7.66 -3.49
N PRO A 159 29.21 -8.12 -2.44
CA PRO A 159 29.61 -9.30 -1.70
C PRO A 159 29.52 -10.55 -2.60
N GLU A 160 30.32 -11.54 -2.26
CA GLU A 160 30.29 -12.83 -2.95
C GLU A 160 29.17 -13.68 -2.36
N VAL A 161 28.32 -14.26 -3.21
CA VAL A 161 27.21 -15.12 -2.79
C VAL A 161 27.48 -16.54 -3.23
N SER A 162 27.53 -17.46 -2.28
CA SER A 162 27.73 -18.90 -2.52
C SER A 162 26.41 -19.68 -2.55
N HIS A 163 25.38 -19.20 -1.86
CA HIS A 163 24.08 -19.86 -1.83
C HIS A 163 22.94 -18.91 -1.43
N LEU A 164 21.72 -19.28 -1.78
CA LEU A 164 20.48 -18.65 -1.36
C LEU A 164 19.46 -19.74 -1.03
N LEU A 165 18.92 -19.73 0.18
CA LEU A 165 17.92 -20.71 0.61
C LEU A 165 16.52 -20.12 0.51
N PHE A 166 15.58 -20.93 0.03
CA PHE A 166 14.18 -20.57 -0.12
C PHE A 166 13.30 -21.78 0.18
N ALA A 167 12.96 -22.03 1.45
CA ALA A 167 12.16 -23.20 1.82
C ALA A 167 12.60 -24.49 1.08
N ASP A 168 11.85 -24.91 0.05
CA ASP A 168 12.08 -26.13 -0.74
C ASP A 168 13.01 -25.94 -1.97
N ASP A 169 13.22 -24.70 -2.41
CA ASP A 169 14.15 -24.31 -3.50
C ASP A 169 15.47 -23.80 -2.92
N CYS A 170 16.60 -24.23 -3.48
CA CYS A 170 17.93 -23.72 -3.10
C CYS A 170 18.73 -23.33 -4.34
N PHE A 171 19.38 -22.16 -4.32
CA PHE A 171 20.34 -21.76 -5.35
C PHE A 171 21.74 -21.85 -4.79
N LEU A 172 22.60 -22.60 -5.45
CA LEU A 172 24.01 -22.70 -5.13
C LEU A 172 24.83 -22.05 -6.25
N PHE A 173 25.82 -21.27 -5.88
CA PHE A 173 26.68 -20.50 -6.77
C PHE A 173 28.11 -20.94 -6.55
N CYS A 174 28.77 -21.40 -7.61
CA CYS A 174 30.19 -21.70 -7.55
C CYS A 174 30.93 -21.43 -8.86
N ARG A 175 32.26 -21.61 -8.88
CA ARG A 175 33.00 -21.55 -10.15
C ARG A 175 32.71 -22.80 -10.97
N ALA A 176 32.59 -22.63 -12.27
CA ALA A 176 32.33 -23.71 -13.21
C ALA A 176 33.61 -24.51 -13.53
N ASN A 177 34.01 -25.35 -12.58
CA ASN A 177 35.10 -26.31 -12.74
C ASN A 177 34.77 -27.63 -12.00
N VAL A 178 35.48 -28.70 -12.38
CA VAL A 178 35.21 -30.05 -11.88
C VAL A 178 35.47 -30.17 -10.37
N ALA A 179 36.47 -29.47 -9.83
CA ALA A 179 36.83 -29.54 -8.41
C ALA A 179 35.71 -28.97 -7.52
N GLU A 180 35.24 -27.76 -7.81
CA GLU A 180 34.16 -27.12 -7.03
C GLU A 180 32.81 -27.84 -7.22
N VAL A 181 32.53 -28.39 -8.41
CA VAL A 181 31.33 -29.21 -8.65
C VAL A 181 31.36 -30.49 -7.81
N ASN A 182 32.49 -31.18 -7.74
CA ASN A 182 32.61 -32.40 -6.92
C ASN A 182 32.48 -32.08 -5.43
N GLU A 183 33.09 -30.98 -4.96
CA GLU A 183 32.93 -30.55 -3.57
C GLU A 183 31.47 -30.18 -3.24
N LEU A 184 30.78 -29.52 -4.17
CA LEU A 184 29.35 -29.22 -4.03
C LEU A 184 28.51 -30.49 -3.90
N MET A 185 28.76 -31.50 -4.74
CA MET A 185 28.08 -32.79 -4.66
C MET A 185 28.40 -33.51 -3.35
N ARG A 186 29.63 -33.42 -2.83
CA ARG A 186 30.01 -33.99 -1.53
C ARG A 186 29.25 -33.33 -0.38
N ILE A 187 29.08 -32.01 -0.42
CA ILE A 187 28.29 -31.26 0.57
C ILE A 187 26.82 -31.72 0.53
N LEU A 188 26.23 -31.80 -0.66
CA LEU A 188 24.84 -32.24 -0.83
C LEU A 188 24.64 -33.67 -0.34
N HIS A 189 25.53 -34.60 -0.70
CA HIS A 189 25.45 -35.98 -0.23
C HIS A 189 25.58 -36.10 1.29
N THR A 190 26.46 -35.30 1.90
CA THR A 190 26.59 -35.23 3.37
C THR A 190 25.30 -34.73 4.01
N TYR A 191 24.69 -33.70 3.42
CA TYR A 191 23.42 -33.14 3.89
C TYR A 191 22.26 -34.14 3.75
N GLU A 192 22.13 -34.81 2.61
CA GLU A 192 21.10 -35.85 2.36
C GLU A 192 21.21 -37.00 3.36
N THR A 193 22.42 -37.51 3.58
CA THR A 193 22.69 -38.62 4.51
C THR A 193 22.35 -38.23 5.95
N ALA A 194 22.64 -36.99 6.35
CA ALA A 194 22.37 -36.51 7.69
C ALA A 194 20.88 -36.25 7.97
N LEU A 195 20.11 -35.84 6.96
CA LEU A 195 18.72 -35.42 7.12
C LEU A 195 17.67 -36.41 6.63
N ALA A 196 18.10 -37.50 5.97
CA ALA A 196 17.24 -38.39 5.19
C ALA A 196 16.36 -37.65 4.16
N GLN A 197 16.77 -36.43 3.76
CA GLN A 197 16.16 -35.66 2.69
C GLN A 197 16.77 -36.09 1.36
N GLU A 198 15.98 -36.01 0.29
CA GLU A 198 16.40 -36.45 -1.04
C GLU A 198 16.28 -35.27 -2.01
N VAL A 199 17.39 -34.92 -2.63
CA VAL A 199 17.46 -33.91 -3.68
C VAL A 199 16.87 -34.50 -4.96
N ASN A 200 15.89 -33.80 -5.54
CA ASN A 200 15.33 -34.20 -6.82
C ASN A 200 16.21 -33.68 -7.97
N LEU A 201 17.23 -34.46 -8.35
CA LEU A 201 18.14 -34.09 -9.44
C LEU A 201 17.43 -33.95 -10.80
N VAL A 202 16.32 -34.68 -11.01
CA VAL A 202 15.52 -34.60 -12.25
C VAL A 202 14.82 -33.24 -12.38
N LYS A 203 14.36 -32.67 -11.27
CA LYS A 203 13.74 -31.34 -11.22
C LYS A 203 14.75 -30.20 -11.04
N SER A 204 15.99 -30.53 -10.72
CA SER A 204 17.06 -29.57 -10.53
C SER A 204 17.64 -29.10 -11.87
N GLU A 205 18.09 -27.85 -11.91
CA GLU A 205 18.52 -27.17 -13.13
C GLU A 205 19.88 -26.49 -12.91
N VAL A 206 20.76 -26.52 -13.93
CA VAL A 206 22.05 -25.81 -13.88
C VAL A 206 22.13 -24.73 -14.97
N PHE A 207 22.62 -23.56 -14.56
CA PHE A 207 22.92 -22.42 -15.41
C PHE A 207 24.44 -22.21 -15.40
N ILE A 208 25.07 -22.19 -16.57
CA ILE A 208 26.52 -22.02 -16.70
C ILE A 208 26.82 -20.79 -17.54
N SER A 209 27.85 -20.02 -17.16
CA SER A 209 28.21 -18.76 -17.79
C SER A 209 28.51 -18.89 -19.30
N ARG A 210 28.18 -17.84 -20.08
CA ARG A 210 28.29 -17.90 -21.55
C ARG A 210 29.71 -18.00 -22.10
N ASN A 211 30.72 -17.58 -21.35
CA ASN A 211 32.14 -17.62 -21.73
C ASN A 211 32.77 -19.03 -21.74
N MET A 212 31.99 -20.08 -21.46
CA MET A 212 32.43 -21.47 -21.56
C MET A 212 32.00 -22.14 -22.87
N SER A 213 32.79 -23.09 -23.36
CA SER A 213 32.46 -23.93 -24.51
C SER A 213 31.26 -24.83 -24.20
N GLN A 214 30.50 -25.19 -25.24
CA GLN A 214 29.32 -26.04 -25.08
C GLN A 214 29.67 -27.44 -24.53
N ALA A 215 30.78 -28.04 -24.99
CA ALA A 215 31.28 -29.32 -24.49
C ALA A 215 31.57 -29.28 -22.97
N ALA A 216 32.25 -28.22 -22.49
CA ALA A 216 32.53 -28.09 -21.06
C ALA A 216 31.26 -27.91 -20.21
N LYS A 217 30.23 -27.25 -20.75
CA LYS A 217 28.93 -27.12 -20.07
C LYS A 217 28.21 -28.47 -19.95
N GLU A 218 28.22 -29.25 -21.02
CA GLU A 218 27.62 -30.58 -21.06
C GLU A 218 28.33 -31.56 -20.12
N ASP A 219 29.66 -31.49 -20.04
CA ASP A 219 30.44 -32.31 -19.10
C ASP A 219 30.11 -31.99 -17.64
N LEU A 220 30.06 -30.70 -17.26
CA LEU A 220 29.67 -30.31 -15.89
C LEU A 220 28.22 -30.69 -15.59
N SER A 221 27.30 -30.54 -16.56
CA SER A 221 25.90 -30.97 -16.42
C SER A 221 25.79 -32.48 -16.19
N ARG A 222 26.63 -33.28 -16.87
CA ARG A 222 26.67 -34.73 -16.72
C ARG A 222 27.20 -35.15 -15.35
N ILE A 223 28.25 -34.47 -14.85
CA ILE A 223 28.80 -34.72 -13.51
C ILE A 223 27.77 -34.41 -12.42
N LEU A 224 27.03 -33.31 -12.57
CA LEU A 224 25.96 -32.92 -11.63
C LEU A 224 24.71 -33.82 -11.75
N GLY A 225 24.50 -34.49 -12.89
CA GLY A 225 23.30 -35.28 -13.13
C GLY A 225 22.02 -34.45 -13.27
N VAL A 226 22.14 -33.17 -13.65
CA VAL A 226 21.03 -32.20 -13.73
C VAL A 226 20.88 -31.64 -15.15
N LYS A 227 19.72 -31.04 -15.43
CA LYS A 227 19.42 -30.46 -16.74
C LYS A 227 20.13 -29.11 -16.94
N LEU A 228 20.90 -28.98 -18.04
CA LEU A 228 21.48 -27.71 -18.48
C LEU A 228 20.42 -26.77 -19.07
N VAL A 229 20.36 -25.53 -18.61
CA VAL A 229 19.45 -24.50 -19.11
C VAL A 229 20.22 -23.40 -19.86
N LEU A 230 19.87 -23.19 -21.14
CA LEU A 230 20.53 -22.22 -22.04
C LEU A 230 19.95 -20.79 -21.96
N GLY A 231 19.13 -20.50 -20.96
CA GLY A 231 18.66 -19.14 -20.63
C GLY A 231 17.15 -18.89 -20.76
N THR A 232 16.31 -19.87 -21.11
CA THR A 232 14.85 -19.66 -21.29
C THR A 232 14.01 -20.11 -20.09
N GLY A 233 14.62 -20.29 -18.91
CA GLY A 233 13.91 -20.72 -17.70
C GLY A 233 12.93 -19.67 -17.15
N ILE A 234 11.98 -20.11 -16.33
CA ILE A 234 11.09 -19.26 -15.53
C ILE A 234 11.34 -19.61 -14.06
N TYR A 235 11.65 -18.62 -13.21
CA TYR A 235 11.78 -18.78 -11.76
C TYR A 235 10.73 -17.96 -11.02
N LEU A 236 9.89 -18.61 -10.21
CA LEU A 236 8.77 -17.98 -9.48
C LEU A 236 7.86 -17.11 -10.38
N GLY A 237 7.66 -17.53 -11.64
CA GLY A 237 6.87 -16.78 -12.63
C GLY A 237 7.63 -15.66 -13.35
N LEU A 238 8.93 -15.46 -13.08
CA LEU A 238 9.80 -14.48 -13.73
C LEU A 238 10.67 -15.14 -14.81
N PRO A 239 10.80 -14.57 -16.02
CA PRO A 239 11.74 -15.08 -17.01
C PRO A 239 13.20 -14.90 -16.53
N SER A 240 13.98 -15.97 -16.60
CA SER A 240 15.41 -16.01 -16.21
C SER A 240 16.32 -15.20 -17.15
N MET A 241 15.82 -14.75 -18.30
CA MET A 241 16.50 -13.78 -19.18
C MET A 241 15.57 -12.64 -19.57
N VAL A 242 16.04 -11.41 -19.37
CA VAL A 242 15.38 -10.18 -19.79
C VAL A 242 16.35 -9.38 -20.67
N GLY A 243 15.88 -8.85 -21.81
CA GLY A 243 16.70 -8.06 -22.73
C GLY A 243 17.33 -6.80 -22.11
N ARG A 244 17.99 -5.96 -22.93
CA ARG A 244 18.84 -4.83 -22.51
C ARG A 244 18.22 -3.79 -21.55
N SER A 245 16.90 -3.78 -21.33
CA SER A 245 16.21 -2.82 -20.45
C SER A 245 15.65 -3.49 -19.19
N LYS A 246 16.05 -2.98 -18.00
CA LYS A 246 15.51 -3.38 -16.67
C LYS A 246 14.00 -3.13 -16.55
N GLU A 247 13.45 -2.23 -17.36
CA GLU A 247 12.04 -1.90 -17.45
C GLU A 247 11.18 -3.09 -17.95
N ILE A 248 11.80 -4.02 -18.68
CA ILE A 248 11.15 -5.23 -19.20
C ILE A 248 10.92 -6.25 -18.08
N MET A 249 11.69 -6.23 -16.99
CA MET A 249 11.48 -7.09 -15.82
C MET A 249 10.13 -6.77 -15.15
N ILE A 250 9.76 -5.48 -15.12
CA ILE A 250 8.46 -5.00 -14.59
C ILE A 250 7.32 -5.35 -15.55
N LYS A 251 7.56 -5.26 -16.88
CA LYS A 251 6.56 -5.63 -17.90
C LYS A 251 6.32 -7.13 -18.01
N SER A 252 7.34 -7.96 -17.80
CA SER A 252 7.23 -9.43 -17.87
C SER A 252 6.45 -10.02 -16.68
N VAL A 253 6.56 -9.43 -15.48
CA VAL A 253 5.65 -9.71 -14.35
C VAL A 253 4.20 -9.39 -14.70
N LEU A 254 3.96 -8.30 -15.43
CA LEU A 254 2.61 -7.88 -15.83
C LEU A 254 2.02 -8.78 -16.93
N GLN A 255 2.86 -9.42 -17.74
CA GLN A 255 2.45 -10.31 -18.84
C GLN A 255 2.16 -11.76 -18.41
N ALA A 256 2.49 -12.15 -17.17
CA ALA A 256 2.29 -13.50 -16.65
C ALA A 256 0.87 -13.79 -16.11
N ILE A 257 -0.11 -12.91 -16.36
CA ILE A 257 -1.50 -13.10 -15.91
C ILE A 257 -2.32 -13.80 -17.01
N PRO A 258 -3.14 -14.83 -16.68
CA PRO A 258 -3.80 -15.67 -17.66
C PRO A 258 -4.74 -14.89 -18.58
N PHE A 259 -4.56 -15.09 -19.89
CA PHE A 259 -5.60 -14.84 -20.88
C PHE A 259 -6.67 -15.93 -20.71
N TYR A 260 -7.81 -15.60 -20.10
CA TYR A 260 -8.97 -16.47 -20.17
C TYR A 260 -10.29 -15.70 -20.35
N VAL A 261 -11.00 -16.22 -21.36
CA VAL A 261 -12.45 -16.25 -21.63
C VAL A 261 -12.97 -15.24 -22.67
N MET A 262 -13.31 -15.82 -23.83
CA MET A 262 -14.12 -15.29 -24.92
C MET A 262 -15.57 -15.08 -24.49
N SER A 263 -15.81 -14.03 -23.70
CA SER A 263 -17.15 -13.49 -23.43
C SER A 263 -17.19 -12.03 -23.85
N ILE A 264 -18.36 -11.52 -24.25
CA ILE A 264 -18.53 -10.10 -24.59
C ILE A 264 -18.33 -9.28 -23.32
N HIS A 265 -17.15 -8.65 -23.19
CA HIS A 265 -16.85 -7.73 -22.09
C HIS A 265 -17.54 -6.39 -22.34
N TRP A 266 -18.56 -6.08 -21.54
CA TRP A 266 -19.34 -4.84 -21.68
C TRP A 266 -18.55 -3.59 -21.29
N LEU A 267 -17.52 -3.74 -20.45
CA LEU A 267 -16.64 -2.66 -20.01
C LEU A 267 -15.23 -3.20 -19.76
N ALA A 268 -14.20 -2.45 -20.17
CA ALA A 268 -12.80 -2.81 -19.93
C ALA A 268 -12.47 -2.78 -18.41
N TRP A 269 -11.50 -3.60 -17.99
CA TRP A 269 -11.13 -3.74 -16.57
C TRP A 269 -10.66 -2.42 -15.96
N GLU A 270 -9.93 -1.60 -16.71
CA GLU A 270 -9.42 -0.29 -16.30
C GLU A 270 -10.56 0.66 -15.94
N ARG A 271 -11.67 0.58 -16.69
CA ARG A 271 -12.89 1.36 -16.46
C ARG A 271 -13.64 0.87 -15.21
N LEU A 272 -13.61 -0.44 -14.92
CA LEU A 272 -14.18 -1.00 -13.68
C LEU A 272 -13.34 -0.68 -12.44
N ALA A 273 -12.01 -0.66 -12.59
CA ALA A 273 -11.07 -0.35 -11.53
C ALA A 273 -11.03 1.14 -11.14
N CYS A 274 -11.61 2.01 -11.96
CA CYS A 274 -11.79 3.41 -11.61
C CYS A 274 -12.62 3.56 -10.31
N PRO A 275 -12.34 4.56 -9.46
CA PRO A 275 -13.15 4.87 -8.30
C PRO A 275 -14.61 5.16 -8.69
N LYS A 276 -15.52 4.85 -7.76
CA LYS A 276 -16.96 5.10 -7.91
C LYS A 276 -17.30 6.54 -8.27
N ALA A 277 -16.58 7.51 -7.71
CA ALA A 277 -16.77 8.94 -7.98
C ALA A 277 -16.49 9.32 -9.45
N TYR A 278 -15.69 8.54 -10.18
CA TYR A 278 -15.32 8.78 -11.57
C TYR A 278 -16.03 7.82 -12.55
N GLY A 279 -17.00 7.03 -12.06
CA GLY A 279 -17.82 6.13 -12.87
C GLY A 279 -17.34 4.68 -12.98
N GLY A 280 -16.35 4.26 -12.19
CA GLY A 280 -16.00 2.85 -12.04
C GLY A 280 -16.68 2.17 -10.85
N LEU A 281 -16.24 0.95 -10.52
CA LEU A 281 -16.74 0.17 -9.37
C LEU A 281 -15.76 0.19 -8.17
N GLY A 282 -14.56 0.74 -8.37
CA GLY A 282 -13.50 0.77 -7.35
C GLY A 282 -12.81 -0.57 -7.16
N PHE A 283 -12.84 -1.45 -8.17
CA PHE A 283 -12.04 -2.67 -8.14
C PHE A 283 -10.55 -2.36 -8.13
N ARG A 284 -9.73 -3.29 -7.62
CA ARG A 284 -8.28 -3.10 -7.61
C ARG A 284 -7.74 -3.20 -9.03
N ASN A 285 -7.03 -2.17 -9.45
CA ASN A 285 -6.22 -2.22 -10.66
C ASN A 285 -4.96 -3.05 -10.38
N PHE A 286 -4.83 -4.20 -11.05
CA PHE A 286 -3.70 -5.11 -10.80
C PHE A 286 -2.36 -4.50 -11.20
N GLU A 287 -2.29 -3.71 -12.28
CA GLU A 287 -1.06 -3.05 -12.71
C GLU A 287 -0.58 -2.05 -11.65
N ALA A 288 -1.47 -1.18 -11.18
CA ALA A 288 -1.17 -0.21 -10.12
C ALA A 288 -0.77 -0.91 -8.81
N PHE A 289 -1.46 -2.00 -8.48
CA PHE A 289 -1.16 -2.80 -7.28
C PHE A 289 0.22 -3.46 -7.38
N ASN A 290 0.56 -4.04 -8.54
CA ASN A 290 1.86 -4.65 -8.78
C ASN A 290 2.98 -3.60 -8.71
N LYS A 291 2.79 -2.43 -9.32
CA LYS A 291 3.74 -1.30 -9.19
C LYS A 291 3.93 -0.91 -7.72
N ALA A 292 2.86 -0.87 -6.93
CA ALA A 292 2.95 -0.58 -5.51
C ALA A 292 3.66 -1.69 -4.70
N MET A 293 3.54 -2.95 -5.09
CA MET A 293 4.29 -4.04 -4.47
C MET A 293 5.78 -3.96 -4.83
N VAL A 294 6.12 -3.64 -6.07
CA VAL A 294 7.52 -3.43 -6.50
C VAL A 294 8.14 -2.24 -5.79
N ALA A 295 7.43 -1.12 -5.69
CA ALA A 295 7.89 0.06 -4.95
C ALA A 295 8.10 -0.23 -3.46
N LYS A 296 7.33 -1.16 -2.85
CA LYS A 296 7.60 -1.63 -1.48
C LYS A 296 8.98 -2.28 -1.36
N GLN A 297 9.41 -3.02 -2.38
CA GLN A 297 10.73 -3.64 -2.38
C GLN A 297 11.85 -2.65 -2.61
N ALA A 298 11.69 -1.73 -3.56
CA ALA A 298 12.63 -0.64 -3.73
C ALA A 298 12.79 0.14 -2.42
N TRP A 299 11.68 0.44 -1.73
CA TRP A 299 11.71 1.08 -0.42
C TRP A 299 12.47 0.25 0.63
N ASN A 300 12.26 -1.06 0.71
CA ASN A 300 12.98 -1.92 1.65
C ASN A 300 14.49 -1.96 1.37
N ILE A 301 14.89 -2.02 0.10
CA ILE A 301 16.30 -1.99 -0.33
C ILE A 301 16.96 -0.68 0.09
N VAL A 302 16.29 0.45 -0.18
CA VAL A 302 16.80 1.79 0.16
C VAL A 302 16.92 2.00 1.67
N GLN A 303 15.95 1.52 2.45
CA GLN A 303 15.96 1.66 3.91
C GLN A 303 16.94 0.71 4.61
N ASN A 304 17.37 -0.37 3.94
CA ASN A 304 18.28 -1.37 4.51
C ASN A 304 19.52 -1.52 3.61
N PRO A 305 20.39 -0.50 3.51
CA PRO A 305 21.55 -0.52 2.61
C PRO A 305 22.56 -1.63 2.95
N ASN A 306 22.54 -2.12 4.20
CA ASN A 306 23.41 -3.20 4.66
C ASN A 306 22.92 -4.61 4.31
N SER A 307 21.67 -4.74 3.82
CA SER A 307 21.12 -6.03 3.40
C SER A 307 21.89 -6.60 2.21
N LEU A 308 21.89 -7.93 2.08
CA LEU A 308 22.58 -8.61 0.99
C LEU A 308 22.09 -8.12 -0.39
N VAL A 309 20.77 -7.98 -0.55
CA VAL A 309 20.14 -7.50 -1.80
C VAL A 309 20.52 -6.06 -2.13
N ALA A 310 20.61 -5.16 -1.14
CA ALA A 310 20.99 -3.76 -1.37
C ALA A 310 22.46 -3.62 -1.81
N LYS A 311 23.34 -4.45 -1.26
CA LYS A 311 24.74 -4.52 -1.68
C LYS A 311 24.92 -5.15 -3.06
N TRP A 312 24.00 -6.03 -3.47
CA TRP A 312 24.01 -6.68 -4.78
C TRP A 312 23.39 -5.83 -5.88
N VAL A 313 22.25 -5.19 -5.61
CA VAL A 313 21.50 -4.41 -6.58
C VAL A 313 21.65 -2.93 -6.24
N PRO A 314 22.76 -2.28 -6.64
CA PRO A 314 22.93 -0.86 -6.38
C PRO A 314 21.86 -0.07 -7.14
N SER A 315 21.32 0.95 -6.49
CA SER A 315 20.42 1.90 -7.13
C SER A 315 21.12 2.50 -8.36
N PRO A 316 20.48 2.57 -9.54
CA PRO A 316 21.02 3.30 -10.67
C PRO A 316 21.21 4.76 -10.25
N GLN A 317 22.47 5.17 -10.12
CA GLN A 317 22.87 6.54 -9.80
C GLN A 317 23.30 7.22 -11.12
N PRO A 318 22.88 8.47 -11.37
CA PRO A 318 23.39 9.25 -12.49
C PRO A 318 24.92 9.33 -12.45
N ALA A 319 25.56 9.32 -13.62
CA ALA A 319 27.02 9.44 -13.70
C ALA A 319 27.47 10.74 -13.04
N GLY A 320 28.37 10.65 -12.05
CA GLY A 320 28.92 11.81 -11.32
C GLY A 320 28.21 12.16 -10.00
N VAL A 321 27.07 11.52 -9.69
CA VAL A 321 26.28 11.78 -8.46
C VAL A 321 26.38 10.61 -7.47
N TYR A 322 27.27 9.65 -7.73
CA TYR A 322 27.42 8.45 -6.90
C TYR A 322 27.70 8.81 -5.44
N GLN A 323 26.88 8.28 -4.54
CA GLN A 323 27.04 8.40 -3.09
C GLN A 323 26.88 9.83 -2.52
N LEU A 324 26.26 10.75 -3.26
CA LEU A 324 25.89 12.04 -2.70
C LEU A 324 24.67 11.92 -1.77
N SER A 325 24.77 12.56 -0.63
CA SER A 325 23.73 12.74 0.37
C SER A 325 23.19 14.17 0.33
N VAL A 326 22.04 14.44 0.96
CA VAL A 326 21.48 15.80 1.07
C VAL A 326 22.46 16.70 1.82
N ARG A 327 23.13 16.20 2.86
CA ARG A 327 24.19 16.91 3.58
C ARG A 327 25.29 17.41 2.66
N ASP A 328 25.66 16.63 1.63
CA ASP A 328 26.71 17.02 0.69
C ASP A 328 26.29 18.19 -0.22
N LEU A 329 25.00 18.49 -0.31
CA LEU A 329 24.46 19.62 -1.07
C LEU A 329 24.33 20.91 -0.24
N LEU A 330 24.60 20.84 1.07
CA LEU A 330 24.55 21.96 1.99
C LEU A 330 25.93 22.63 2.16
N HIS A 331 25.96 23.83 2.73
CA HIS A 331 27.18 24.42 3.24
C HIS A 331 27.73 23.62 4.45
N GLU A 332 29.05 23.52 4.59
CA GLU A 332 29.68 22.70 5.65
C GLU A 332 29.42 23.24 7.07
N ASN A 333 29.26 24.55 7.20
CA ASN A 333 29.23 25.25 8.50
C ASN A 333 27.82 25.62 8.99
N TYR A 334 26.83 25.63 8.10
CA TYR A 334 25.45 26.03 8.44
C TYR A 334 24.45 25.37 7.49
N LYS A 335 23.23 25.17 7.98
CA LYS A 335 22.18 24.41 7.28
C LYS A 335 21.48 25.25 6.21
N GLU A 336 22.21 25.54 5.13
CA GLU A 336 21.68 26.20 3.93
C GLU A 336 22.15 25.49 2.66
N TRP A 337 21.33 25.56 1.61
CA TRP A 337 21.65 24.99 0.30
C TRP A 337 22.87 25.67 -0.32
N ASN A 338 23.84 24.88 -0.77
CA ASN A 338 24.92 25.39 -1.61
C ASN A 338 24.40 25.55 -3.04
N ILE A 339 23.84 26.73 -3.33
CA ILE A 339 23.16 27.04 -4.61
C ILE A 339 24.04 26.70 -5.81
N VAL A 340 25.31 27.12 -5.77
CA VAL A 340 26.28 26.89 -6.86
C VAL A 340 26.50 25.40 -7.09
N LYS A 341 26.66 24.62 -6.00
CA LYS A 341 26.87 23.17 -6.09
C LYS A 341 25.64 22.46 -6.64
N VAL A 342 24.44 22.84 -6.22
CA VAL A 342 23.17 22.26 -6.70
C VAL A 342 22.97 22.56 -8.20
N GLN A 343 23.17 23.81 -8.62
CA GLN A 343 22.99 24.22 -10.03
C GLN A 343 24.01 23.57 -10.98
N ASN A 344 25.21 23.26 -10.50
CA ASN A 344 26.25 22.60 -11.30
C ASN A 344 26.04 21.08 -11.43
N LEU A 345 25.40 20.44 -10.46
CA LEU A 345 25.23 18.98 -10.40
C LEU A 345 23.92 18.49 -11.02
N PHE A 346 22.88 19.32 -11.07
CA PHE A 346 21.53 18.94 -11.50
C PHE A 346 21.03 19.82 -12.65
N SER A 347 20.08 19.29 -13.45
CA SER A 347 19.40 20.10 -14.46
C SER A 347 18.61 21.23 -13.80
N ARG A 348 18.35 22.31 -14.54
CA ARG A 348 17.64 23.50 -14.03
C ARG A 348 16.35 23.15 -13.28
N ASP A 349 15.47 22.36 -13.88
CA ASP A 349 14.18 21.99 -13.27
C ASP A 349 14.33 21.18 -11.97
N VAL A 350 15.39 20.39 -11.85
CA VAL A 350 15.67 19.59 -10.66
C VAL A 350 16.33 20.45 -9.58
N ALA A 351 17.27 21.31 -9.98
CA ALA A 351 17.93 22.25 -9.09
C ALA A 351 16.91 23.21 -8.44
N GLU A 352 15.96 23.76 -9.20
CA GLU A 352 14.89 24.61 -8.69
C GLU A 352 14.09 23.89 -7.59
N LYS A 353 13.67 22.64 -7.82
CA LYS A 353 12.94 21.83 -6.82
C LYS A 353 13.75 21.50 -5.56
N ILE A 354 15.05 21.22 -5.71
CA ILE A 354 15.94 20.98 -4.58
C ILE A 354 16.03 22.25 -3.71
N LEU A 355 16.25 23.41 -4.34
CA LEU A 355 16.38 24.69 -3.64
C LEU A 355 15.08 25.15 -2.98
N GLU A 356 13.93 24.75 -3.52
CA GLU A 356 12.60 24.97 -2.91
C GLU A 356 12.34 24.08 -1.68
N THR A 357 13.13 23.03 -1.46
CA THR A 357 12.90 22.10 -0.35
C THR A 357 13.26 22.75 0.99
N PRO A 358 12.34 22.83 1.96
CA PRO A 358 12.58 23.48 3.26
C PRO A 358 13.62 22.74 4.09
N LEU A 359 14.54 23.50 4.69
CA LEU A 359 15.53 22.98 5.63
C LEU A 359 15.05 23.16 7.08
N VAL A 360 14.38 22.13 7.61
CA VAL A 360 13.88 22.14 9.00
C VAL A 360 15.03 21.87 9.97
N SER A 361 15.31 22.76 10.93
CA SER A 361 16.41 22.60 11.91
C SER A 361 16.35 21.29 12.69
N SER A 362 15.15 20.80 13.00
CA SER A 362 14.89 19.51 13.68
C SER A 362 15.42 18.29 12.92
N ALA A 363 15.56 18.36 11.59
CA ALA A 363 16.10 17.25 10.80
C ALA A 363 17.65 17.23 10.89
N ARG A 364 18.20 16.23 11.57
CA ARG A 364 19.66 16.14 11.85
C ARG A 364 20.43 15.16 10.97
N GLU A 365 19.72 14.24 10.33
CA GLU A 365 20.30 13.15 9.56
C GLU A 365 19.55 12.98 8.25
N ASP A 366 20.28 12.60 7.21
CA ASP A 366 19.70 12.30 5.91
C ASP A 366 18.89 11.02 5.95
N LYS A 367 17.63 11.12 5.56
CA LYS A 367 16.67 10.01 5.57
C LYS A 367 15.87 10.01 4.29
N VAL A 368 15.59 8.82 3.77
CA VAL A 368 14.62 8.67 2.69
C VAL A 368 13.22 8.64 3.30
N VAL A 369 12.38 9.57 2.86
CA VAL A 369 11.02 9.79 3.35
C VAL A 369 10.02 9.55 2.23
N TRP A 370 8.92 8.86 2.53
CA TRP A 370 7.83 8.64 1.60
C TRP A 370 6.79 9.74 1.75
N GLU A 371 6.77 10.67 0.81
CA GLU A 371 5.95 11.90 0.83
C GLU A 371 4.43 11.63 0.96
N GLU A 372 3.95 10.52 0.41
CA GLU A 372 2.52 10.20 0.36
C GLU A 372 1.94 9.74 1.71
N GLU A 373 2.78 9.50 2.73
CA GLU A 373 2.36 9.09 4.07
C GLU A 373 2.98 10.00 5.12
N ARG A 374 2.16 10.48 6.06
CA ARG A 374 2.59 11.45 7.08
C ARG A 374 3.68 10.95 8.03
N ASN A 375 3.83 9.63 8.17
CA ASN A 375 4.89 9.04 8.99
C ASN A 375 6.22 8.89 8.23
N GLY A 376 6.24 9.27 6.95
CA GLY A 376 7.39 9.14 6.07
C GLY A 376 7.67 7.70 5.64
N CYS A 377 6.78 6.75 5.94
CA CYS A 377 6.99 5.34 5.65
C CYS A 377 6.12 4.86 4.50
N TYR A 378 6.73 4.20 3.52
CA TYR A 378 5.99 3.61 2.41
C TYR A 378 5.01 2.51 2.85
N SER A 379 3.78 2.61 2.36
CA SER A 379 2.76 1.56 2.43
C SER A 379 2.31 1.17 1.01
N VAL A 380 1.97 -0.12 0.79
CA VAL A 380 1.43 -0.56 -0.52
C VAL A 380 0.15 0.22 -0.86
N LYS A 381 -0.61 0.64 0.16
CA LYS A 381 -1.82 1.44 -0.01
C LYS A 381 -1.51 2.84 -0.55
N SER A 382 -0.50 3.53 -0.02
CA SER A 382 -0.14 4.86 -0.53
C SER A 382 0.50 4.79 -1.91
N GLY A 383 1.42 3.84 -2.14
CA GLY A 383 1.97 3.61 -3.47
C GLY A 383 0.90 3.25 -4.51
N TYR A 384 -0.12 2.47 -4.13
CA TYR A 384 -1.26 2.17 -5.01
C TYR A 384 -2.07 3.44 -5.34
N LYS A 385 -2.35 4.28 -4.34
CA LYS A 385 -3.05 5.56 -4.57
C LYS A 385 -2.27 6.46 -5.52
N LEU A 386 -0.96 6.58 -5.32
CA LEU A 386 -0.08 7.37 -6.19
C LEU A 386 -0.09 6.82 -7.62
N ALA A 387 0.08 5.50 -7.79
CA ALA A 387 0.03 4.84 -9.09
C ALA A 387 -1.33 5.04 -9.78
N MET A 388 -2.43 4.93 -9.03
CA MET A 388 -3.77 5.21 -9.55
C MET A 388 -3.93 6.67 -9.96
N ARG A 389 -3.38 7.65 -9.22
CA ARG A 389 -3.41 9.07 -9.64
C ARG A 389 -2.70 9.28 -10.97
N TYR A 390 -1.56 8.65 -11.20
CA TYR A 390 -0.86 8.76 -12.49
C TYR A 390 -1.61 8.08 -13.64
N LEU A 391 -2.22 6.92 -13.39
CA LEU A 391 -3.04 6.22 -14.38
C LEU A 391 -4.35 6.98 -14.70
N MET A 392 -4.91 7.67 -13.71
CA MET A 392 -6.17 8.41 -13.81
C MET A 392 -6.00 9.88 -14.21
N GLY A 393 -4.81 10.46 -14.04
CA GLY A 393 -4.50 11.85 -14.41
C GLY A 393 -4.55 12.10 -15.92
N SER A 394 -4.72 11.06 -16.73
CA SER A 394 -5.23 11.18 -18.09
C SER A 394 -6.75 10.98 -18.05
N ASP A 395 -7.54 11.99 -18.43
CA ASP A 395 -9.03 11.98 -18.50
C ASP A 395 -9.64 10.84 -19.34
N LYS A 396 -8.81 9.96 -19.90
CA LYS A 396 -9.14 8.83 -20.77
C LYS A 396 -10.21 7.87 -20.22
N TYR A 397 -10.37 7.77 -18.89
CA TYR A 397 -11.29 6.81 -18.26
C TYR A 397 -12.44 7.44 -17.47
N HIS A 398 -12.36 8.75 -17.20
CA HIS A 398 -13.42 9.46 -16.50
C HIS A 398 -14.65 9.60 -17.40
N VAL A 399 -15.83 9.37 -16.85
CA VAL A 399 -17.08 9.76 -17.49
C VAL A 399 -17.68 10.85 -16.62
N MET A 400 -17.93 12.02 -17.19
CA MET A 400 -18.55 13.12 -16.46
C MET A 400 -19.96 12.72 -16.01
N GLY A 401 -20.36 13.14 -14.80
CA GLY A 401 -21.67 12.80 -14.27
C GLY A 401 -21.76 12.73 -12.75
N ASN A 402 -22.99 12.71 -12.23
CA ASN A 402 -23.28 12.63 -10.81
C ASN A 402 -23.24 11.18 -10.29
N TRP A 403 -22.09 10.52 -10.40
CA TRP A 403 -21.91 9.14 -9.93
C TRP A 403 -22.14 8.98 -8.42
N ASN A 404 -21.78 10.01 -7.65
CA ASN A 404 -22.00 10.02 -6.20
C ASN A 404 -23.49 9.96 -5.85
N GLY A 405 -24.36 10.59 -6.66
CA GLY A 405 -25.81 10.51 -6.51
C GLY A 405 -26.33 9.07 -6.60
N ILE A 406 -25.85 8.28 -7.57
CA ILE A 406 -26.23 6.86 -7.72
C ILE A 406 -25.84 6.04 -6.49
N TRP A 407 -24.62 6.22 -5.97
CA TRP A 407 -24.13 5.41 -4.85
C TRP A 407 -24.68 5.83 -3.50
N LYS A 408 -25.08 7.11 -3.34
CA LYS A 408 -25.75 7.66 -2.15
C LYS A 408 -27.26 7.43 -2.12
N ALA A 409 -27.87 7.07 -3.26
CA ALA A 409 -29.28 6.72 -3.32
C ALA A 409 -29.60 5.64 -2.29
N GLN A 410 -30.65 5.85 -1.50
CA GLN A 410 -31.18 4.80 -0.65
C GLN A 410 -31.82 3.77 -1.58
N ALA A 411 -31.13 2.68 -1.89
CA ALA A 411 -31.65 1.64 -2.78
C ALA A 411 -30.89 0.33 -2.57
N PRO A 412 -31.54 -0.83 -2.82
CA PRO A 412 -30.85 -2.10 -2.91
C PRO A 412 -29.64 -2.05 -3.85
N ASP A 413 -28.56 -2.77 -3.49
CA ASP A 413 -27.32 -2.78 -4.29
C ASP A 413 -27.56 -3.19 -5.76
N LYS A 414 -28.50 -4.12 -6.00
CA LYS A 414 -28.89 -4.56 -7.35
C LYS A 414 -29.45 -3.41 -8.21
N ALA A 415 -30.25 -2.53 -7.61
CA ALA A 415 -30.85 -1.39 -8.29
C ALA A 415 -29.82 -0.28 -8.56
N ARG A 416 -28.97 0.05 -7.57
CA ARG A 416 -27.85 0.98 -7.77
C ARG A 416 -26.88 0.50 -8.84
N HIS A 417 -26.59 -0.81 -8.86
CA HIS A 417 -25.76 -1.40 -9.89
C HIS A 417 -26.41 -1.33 -11.28
N LEU A 418 -27.74 -1.50 -11.38
CA LEU A 418 -28.45 -1.30 -12.66
C LEU A 418 -28.36 0.15 -13.13
N LEU A 419 -28.58 1.13 -12.26
CA LEU A 419 -28.41 2.56 -12.59
C LEU A 419 -26.99 2.85 -13.07
N TRP A 420 -25.98 2.30 -12.40
CA TRP A 420 -24.59 2.41 -12.84
C TRP A 420 -24.39 1.79 -14.23
N ARG A 421 -24.96 0.61 -14.52
CA ARG A 421 -24.86 -0.04 -15.84
C ARG A 421 -25.52 0.78 -16.94
N LEU A 422 -26.69 1.35 -16.66
CA LEU A 422 -27.41 2.26 -17.55
C LEU A 422 -26.55 3.49 -17.86
N CYS A 423 -26.05 4.18 -16.83
CA CYS A 423 -25.22 5.37 -16.99
C CYS A 423 -23.85 5.07 -17.62
N ARG A 424 -23.42 3.80 -17.67
CA ARG A 424 -22.21 3.38 -18.40
C ARG A 424 -22.48 2.95 -19.84
N GLY A 425 -23.74 2.91 -20.28
CA GLY A 425 -24.12 2.39 -21.59
C GLY A 425 -23.74 0.92 -21.76
N CYS A 426 -23.82 0.13 -20.68
CA CYS A 426 -23.36 -1.27 -20.66
C CYS A 426 -24.51 -2.27 -20.38
N LEU A 427 -25.75 -1.83 -20.65
CA LEU A 427 -26.92 -2.70 -20.70
C LEU A 427 -27.02 -3.37 -22.08
N PRO A 428 -27.37 -4.68 -22.13
CA PRO A 428 -27.55 -5.42 -23.38
C PRO A 428 -28.89 -5.12 -24.04
N THR A 429 -29.08 -3.88 -24.51
CA THR A 429 -30.21 -3.51 -25.38
C THR A 429 -29.95 -4.01 -26.81
N ARG A 430 -31.00 -4.22 -27.62
CA ARG A 430 -30.81 -4.62 -29.04
C ARG A 430 -29.99 -3.60 -29.82
N SER A 431 -30.14 -2.29 -29.56
CA SER A 431 -29.27 -1.26 -30.16
C SER A 431 -27.78 -1.47 -29.84
N ARG A 432 -27.44 -1.76 -28.57
CA ARG A 432 -26.05 -2.01 -28.12
C ARG A 432 -25.48 -3.34 -28.57
N LEU A 433 -26.34 -4.35 -28.77
CA LEU A 433 -25.96 -5.63 -29.34
C LEU A 433 -25.60 -5.47 -30.83
N LEU A 434 -26.40 -4.70 -31.59
CA LEU A 434 -26.09 -4.37 -32.98
C LEU A 434 -24.78 -3.59 -33.12
N GLU A 435 -24.53 -2.58 -32.27
CA GLU A 435 -23.24 -1.85 -32.23
C GLU A 435 -22.04 -2.80 -32.02
N ARG A 436 -22.24 -3.90 -31.32
CA ARG A 436 -21.25 -4.96 -31.07
C ARG A 436 -21.28 -6.09 -32.11
N ARG A 437 -21.97 -5.89 -33.23
CA ARG A 437 -22.10 -6.84 -34.35
C ARG A 437 -22.77 -8.16 -33.96
N VAL A 438 -23.66 -8.14 -32.97
CA VAL A 438 -24.54 -9.27 -32.65
C VAL A 438 -25.82 -9.12 -33.46
N GLU A 439 -26.12 -10.12 -34.29
CA GLU A 439 -27.35 -10.14 -35.09
C GLU A 439 -28.57 -10.32 -34.18
N CYS A 440 -29.49 -9.35 -34.20
CA CYS A 440 -30.74 -9.40 -33.45
C CYS A 440 -31.79 -8.46 -34.09
N THR A 441 -33.07 -8.71 -33.79
CA THR A 441 -34.15 -7.76 -34.12
C THR A 441 -33.99 -6.48 -33.31
N LEU A 442 -34.45 -5.34 -33.82
CA LEU A 442 -34.27 -4.04 -33.16
C LEU A 442 -35.45 -3.60 -32.30
N ASN A 443 -36.66 -4.10 -32.57
CA ASN A 443 -37.87 -3.69 -31.86
C ASN A 443 -37.79 -4.00 -30.36
N CYS A 444 -38.51 -3.27 -29.52
CA CYS A 444 -38.62 -3.58 -28.09
C CYS A 444 -39.33 -4.93 -27.87
N PRO A 445 -38.78 -5.87 -27.08
CA PRO A 445 -39.44 -7.14 -26.77
C PRO A 445 -40.80 -7.01 -26.06
N VAL A 446 -41.05 -5.85 -25.45
CA VAL A 446 -42.24 -5.60 -24.61
C VAL A 446 -43.35 -4.92 -25.41
N CYS A 447 -43.05 -3.86 -26.16
CA CYS A 447 -44.06 -3.10 -26.92
C CYS A 447 -44.07 -3.40 -28.42
N ASP A 448 -43.01 -4.03 -28.94
CA ASP A 448 -42.78 -4.39 -30.34
C ASP A 448 -42.86 -3.23 -31.36
N ALA A 449 -42.92 -1.98 -30.91
CA ALA A 449 -43.22 -0.82 -31.75
C ALA A 449 -41.99 0.05 -32.12
N GLU A 450 -41.05 0.25 -31.20
CA GLU A 450 -39.88 1.13 -31.40
C GLU A 450 -38.56 0.39 -31.20
N ILE A 451 -37.46 0.99 -31.64
CA ILE A 451 -36.10 0.46 -31.44
C ILE A 451 -35.78 0.39 -29.94
N GLU A 452 -35.25 -0.74 -29.50
CA GLU A 452 -34.87 -0.96 -28.11
C GLU A 452 -33.52 -0.30 -27.78
N ASP A 453 -33.58 0.90 -27.24
CA ASP A 453 -32.49 1.58 -26.55
C ASP A 453 -32.80 1.84 -25.06
N GLU A 454 -31.82 2.32 -24.29
CA GLU A 454 -31.98 2.56 -22.86
C GLU A 454 -33.07 3.61 -22.56
N LEU A 455 -33.23 4.61 -23.43
CA LEU A 455 -34.21 5.68 -23.23
C LEU A 455 -35.64 5.17 -23.50
N HIS A 456 -35.82 4.34 -24.52
CA HIS A 456 -37.07 3.69 -24.84
C HIS A 456 -37.50 2.73 -23.72
N ILE A 457 -36.63 1.80 -23.31
CA ILE A 457 -36.96 0.79 -22.29
C ILE A 457 -37.47 1.44 -21.00
N PHE A 458 -36.78 2.48 -20.52
CA PHE A 458 -37.04 3.02 -19.18
C PHE A 458 -37.98 4.22 -19.15
N PHE A 459 -38.10 5.01 -20.22
CA PHE A 459 -38.81 6.29 -20.19
C PHE A 459 -39.88 6.47 -21.27
N ARG A 460 -39.72 5.90 -22.49
CA ARG A 460 -40.67 6.15 -23.61
C ARG A 460 -41.66 5.02 -23.84
N CYS A 461 -41.26 3.77 -23.59
CA CYS A 461 -42.11 2.60 -23.78
C CYS A 461 -43.45 2.77 -23.05
N ALA A 462 -44.57 2.47 -23.74
CA ALA A 462 -45.91 2.61 -23.18
C ALA A 462 -46.06 1.85 -21.85
N VAL A 463 -45.58 0.60 -21.80
CA VAL A 463 -45.58 -0.24 -20.59
C VAL A 463 -44.74 0.40 -19.49
N ALA A 464 -43.59 1.00 -19.81
CA ALA A 464 -42.75 1.68 -18.83
C ALA A 464 -43.46 2.91 -18.26
N ARG A 465 -44.01 3.79 -19.11
CA ARG A 465 -44.74 5.01 -18.69
C ARG A 465 -45.93 4.71 -17.79
N ASP A 466 -46.68 3.65 -18.11
CA ASP A 466 -47.80 3.21 -17.28
C ASP A 466 -47.32 2.64 -15.94
N SER A 467 -46.16 1.96 -15.93
CA SER A 467 -45.53 1.46 -14.71
C SER A 467 -45.04 2.59 -13.80
N TRP A 468 -44.48 3.66 -14.36
CA TRP A 468 -44.13 4.90 -13.63
C TRP A 468 -45.35 5.51 -12.94
N SER A 469 -46.49 5.50 -13.62
CA SER A 469 -47.73 6.03 -13.05
C SER A 469 -48.29 5.14 -11.95
N ALA A 470 -48.26 3.82 -12.13
CA ALA A 470 -48.66 2.87 -11.10
C ALA A 470 -47.75 2.88 -9.86
N ALA A 471 -46.48 3.26 -9.99
CA ALA A 471 -45.55 3.41 -8.87
C ALA A 471 -45.66 4.77 -8.13
N GLY A 472 -46.54 5.68 -8.59
CA GLY A 472 -46.69 7.02 -8.01
C GLY A 472 -45.56 8.00 -8.35
N LEU A 473 -44.80 7.74 -9.43
CA LEU A 473 -43.62 8.52 -9.83
C LEU A 473 -43.86 9.34 -11.13
N SER A 474 -45.11 9.56 -11.53
CA SER A 474 -45.47 10.34 -12.74
C SER A 474 -44.92 11.76 -12.72
N SER A 475 -44.84 12.41 -11.56
CA SER A 475 -44.30 13.77 -11.41
C SER A 475 -42.84 13.86 -11.82
N VAL A 476 -42.05 12.81 -11.53
CA VAL A 476 -40.65 12.70 -11.95
C VAL A 476 -40.57 12.45 -13.46
N LEU A 477 -41.38 11.51 -13.99
CA LEU A 477 -41.35 11.18 -15.42
C LEU A 477 -41.74 12.37 -16.33
N HIS A 478 -42.71 13.17 -15.93
CA HIS A 478 -43.22 14.30 -16.72
C HIS A 478 -42.48 15.62 -16.47
N ASN A 479 -41.48 15.63 -15.59
CA ASN A 479 -40.71 16.84 -15.34
C ASN A 479 -39.81 17.17 -16.55
N ALA A 480 -40.02 18.36 -17.12
CA ALA A 480 -39.30 18.83 -18.30
C ALA A 480 -37.77 18.89 -18.09
N THR A 481 -37.30 19.11 -16.86
CA THR A 481 -35.85 19.10 -16.56
C THR A 481 -35.21 17.72 -16.69
N TYR A 482 -36.00 16.64 -16.65
CA TYR A 482 -35.49 15.27 -16.71
C TYR A 482 -35.68 14.61 -18.10
N GLN A 483 -36.34 15.30 -19.03
CA GLN A 483 -36.49 14.87 -20.42
C GLN A 483 -35.22 15.21 -21.22
N GLN A 484 -34.17 14.42 -20.99
CA GLN A 484 -32.88 14.59 -21.65
C GLN A 484 -32.79 13.78 -22.96
N THR A 485 -31.76 14.06 -23.75
CA THR A 485 -31.51 13.38 -25.03
C THR A 485 -31.04 11.93 -24.86
N ASN A 486 -30.54 11.57 -23.68
CA ASN A 486 -30.08 10.22 -23.35
C ASN A 486 -30.45 9.84 -21.91
N ALA A 487 -30.53 8.53 -21.66
CA ALA A 487 -30.95 8.00 -20.36
C ALA A 487 -29.98 8.31 -19.21
N MET A 488 -28.67 8.50 -19.50
CA MET A 488 -27.67 8.81 -18.48
C MET A 488 -27.94 10.17 -17.84
N ASP A 489 -28.17 11.19 -18.67
CA ASP A 489 -28.44 12.55 -18.21
C ASP A 489 -29.78 12.63 -17.47
N CYS A 490 -30.79 11.86 -17.89
CA CYS A 490 -32.05 11.73 -17.13
C CYS A 490 -31.78 11.25 -15.70
N ILE A 491 -30.98 10.19 -15.52
CA ILE A 491 -30.68 9.64 -14.19
C ILE A 491 -29.83 10.61 -13.36
N PHE A 492 -28.82 11.24 -13.95
CA PHE A 492 -28.01 12.22 -13.21
C PHE A 492 -28.81 13.45 -12.79
N ALA A 493 -29.75 13.91 -13.62
CA ALA A 493 -30.66 15.00 -13.27
C ALA A 493 -31.59 14.59 -12.12
N VAL A 494 -32.16 13.38 -12.13
CA VAL A 494 -32.96 12.85 -11.02
C VAL A 494 -32.13 12.76 -9.75
N CYS A 495 -30.91 12.20 -9.81
CA CYS A 495 -30.02 12.12 -8.65
C CYS A 495 -29.54 13.47 -8.10
N GLY A 496 -29.59 14.54 -8.91
CA GLY A 496 -29.18 15.89 -8.51
C GLY A 496 -30.30 16.73 -7.91
N ASN A 497 -31.55 16.49 -8.32
CA ASN A 497 -32.69 17.35 -7.99
C ASN A 497 -33.73 16.69 -7.08
N GLU A 498 -33.77 15.36 -7.00
CA GLU A 498 -34.73 14.63 -6.18
C GLU A 498 -34.14 14.18 -4.83
N SER A 499 -35.04 13.91 -3.87
CA SER A 499 -34.64 13.34 -2.58
C SER A 499 -34.05 11.95 -2.73
N SER A 500 -33.15 11.53 -1.81
CA SER A 500 -32.55 10.18 -1.86
C SER A 500 -33.59 9.05 -1.82
N ASP A 501 -34.73 9.30 -1.18
CA ASP A 501 -35.85 8.37 -1.06
C ASP A 501 -36.59 8.24 -2.41
N THR A 502 -36.84 9.37 -3.09
CA THR A 502 -37.42 9.40 -4.44
C THR A 502 -36.50 8.69 -5.44
N VAL A 503 -35.19 8.98 -5.40
CA VAL A 503 -34.19 8.32 -6.25
C VAL A 503 -34.17 6.81 -5.98
N GLY A 504 -34.39 6.40 -4.74
CA GLY A 504 -34.54 5.00 -4.33
C GLY A 504 -35.73 4.29 -5.00
N GLY A 505 -36.91 4.91 -4.94
CA GLY A 505 -38.11 4.43 -5.62
C GLY A 505 -37.93 4.34 -7.13
N VAL A 506 -37.32 5.37 -7.75
CA VAL A 506 -36.98 5.36 -9.17
C VAL A 506 -36.04 4.20 -9.50
N ALA A 507 -34.98 3.99 -8.72
CA ALA A 507 -34.02 2.90 -8.95
C ALA A 507 -34.70 1.53 -8.91
N MET A 508 -35.64 1.32 -7.99
CA MET A 508 -36.39 0.07 -7.88
C MET A 508 -37.39 -0.12 -9.01
N LEU A 509 -38.07 0.93 -9.46
CA LEU A 509 -38.94 0.86 -10.62
C LEU A 509 -38.16 0.46 -11.88
N LEU A 510 -37.02 1.10 -12.14
CA LEU A 510 -36.18 0.74 -13.29
C LEU A 510 -35.68 -0.70 -13.20
N TRP A 511 -35.38 -1.18 -11.99
CA TRP A 511 -35.05 -2.58 -11.77
C TRP A 511 -36.20 -3.52 -12.17
N CYS A 512 -37.43 -3.22 -11.75
CA CYS A 512 -38.60 -4.03 -12.09
C CYS A 512 -38.91 -4.01 -13.60
N ILE A 513 -38.80 -2.85 -14.26
CA ILE A 513 -38.95 -2.73 -15.71
C ILE A 513 -37.91 -3.57 -16.45
N TRP A 514 -36.63 -3.50 -16.02
CA TRP A 514 -35.55 -4.30 -16.61
C TRP A 514 -35.79 -5.81 -16.43
N GLN A 515 -36.28 -6.23 -15.25
CA GLN A 515 -36.59 -7.63 -14.99
C GLN A 515 -37.76 -8.12 -15.86
N ASN A 516 -38.84 -7.36 -15.96
CA ASN A 516 -39.98 -7.71 -16.81
C ASN A 516 -39.57 -7.86 -18.27
N ARG A 517 -38.71 -6.97 -18.78
CA ARG A 517 -38.15 -7.09 -20.14
C ARG A 517 -37.36 -8.39 -20.31
N ASN A 518 -36.52 -8.75 -19.33
CA ASN A 518 -35.73 -9.98 -19.42
C ASN A 518 -36.61 -11.23 -19.33
N ASP A 519 -37.63 -11.23 -18.49
CA ASP A 519 -38.57 -12.33 -18.37
C ASP A 519 -39.33 -12.56 -19.69
N LYS A 520 -39.72 -11.46 -20.38
CA LYS A 520 -40.26 -11.54 -21.74
C LYS A 520 -39.26 -12.13 -22.72
N LEU A 521 -38.01 -11.68 -22.69
CA LEU A 521 -37.00 -12.14 -23.64
C LEU A 521 -36.66 -13.64 -23.48
N TRP A 522 -36.56 -14.13 -22.24
CA TRP A 522 -36.05 -15.47 -21.96
C TRP A 522 -37.13 -16.51 -21.69
N ASN A 523 -38.29 -16.09 -21.16
CA ASN A 523 -39.37 -16.98 -20.73
C ASN A 523 -40.71 -16.66 -21.41
N ASP A 524 -40.75 -15.70 -22.34
CA ASP A 524 -41.95 -15.20 -23.03
C ASP A 524 -43.06 -14.62 -22.11
N ASN A 525 -42.73 -14.41 -20.84
CA ASN A 525 -43.65 -13.90 -19.82
C ASN A 525 -43.67 -12.37 -19.81
N VAL A 526 -44.86 -11.75 -19.71
CA VAL A 526 -45.02 -10.30 -19.57
C VAL A 526 -45.97 -9.98 -18.44
N GLN A 527 -45.53 -9.18 -17.48
CA GLN A 527 -46.41 -8.61 -16.46
C GLN A 527 -47.11 -7.35 -16.98
N MET A 528 -48.32 -7.10 -16.50
CA MET A 528 -49.03 -5.87 -16.82
C MET A 528 -48.31 -4.67 -16.20
N SER A 529 -48.29 -3.53 -16.89
CA SER A 529 -47.65 -2.28 -16.43
C SER A 529 -48.03 -1.88 -15.00
N ARG A 530 -49.31 -2.03 -14.64
CA ARG A 530 -49.82 -1.77 -13.29
C ARG A 530 -49.19 -2.68 -12.23
N GLN A 531 -48.98 -3.96 -12.53
CA GLN A 531 -48.36 -4.91 -11.60
C GLN A 531 -46.88 -4.59 -11.37
N ILE A 532 -46.16 -4.18 -12.42
CA ILE A 532 -44.75 -3.76 -12.34
C ILE A 532 -44.60 -2.56 -11.40
N GLY A 533 -45.45 -1.54 -11.57
CA GLY A 533 -45.41 -0.32 -10.74
C GLY A 533 -45.74 -0.59 -9.27
N ILE A 534 -46.80 -1.36 -8.99
CA ILE A 534 -47.18 -1.74 -7.62
C ILE A 534 -46.07 -2.55 -6.96
N HIS A 535 -45.55 -3.57 -7.66
CA HIS A 535 -44.47 -4.39 -7.12
C HIS A 535 -43.19 -3.58 -6.85
N ALA A 536 -42.85 -2.62 -7.71
CA ALA A 536 -41.72 -1.72 -7.45
C ALA A 536 -41.94 -0.85 -6.20
N PHE A 537 -43.14 -0.32 -6.02
CA PHE A 537 -43.52 0.48 -4.84
C PHE A 537 -43.43 -0.35 -3.55
N ASP A 538 -44.04 -1.54 -3.54
CA ASP A 538 -44.03 -2.43 -2.38
C ASP A 538 -42.61 -2.87 -2.02
N ALA A 539 -41.84 -3.34 -3.01
CA ALA A 539 -40.46 -3.78 -2.81
C ALA A 539 -39.54 -2.65 -2.32
N TRP A 540 -39.80 -1.41 -2.73
CA TRP A 540 -39.07 -0.24 -2.23
C TRP A 540 -39.42 0.06 -0.77
N ASN A 541 -40.72 0.09 -0.42
CA ASN A 541 -41.18 0.36 0.94
C ASN A 541 -40.73 -0.71 1.94
N ASP A 542 -40.76 -1.98 1.55
CA ASP A 542 -40.25 -3.08 2.36
C ASP A 542 -38.76 -2.91 2.65
N TRP A 543 -37.96 -2.56 1.64
CA TRP A 543 -36.54 -2.33 1.83
C TRP A 543 -36.26 -1.09 2.70
N TYR A 544 -36.98 0.01 2.45
CA TYR A 544 -36.81 1.28 3.15
C TYR A 544 -37.16 1.17 4.64
N SER A 545 -38.26 0.50 4.98
CA SER A 545 -38.72 0.32 6.36
C SER A 545 -37.70 -0.42 7.23
N VAL A 546 -37.08 -1.48 6.70
CA VAL A 546 -36.04 -2.26 7.39
C VAL A 546 -34.77 -1.43 7.64
N HIS A 547 -34.35 -0.58 6.69
CA HIS A 547 -33.11 0.19 6.81
C HIS A 547 -33.26 1.47 7.66
N LYS A 548 -34.46 2.04 7.73
CA LYS A 548 -34.75 3.19 8.61
C LYS A 548 -34.72 2.81 10.09
N LEU A 549 -35.17 1.59 10.43
CA LEU A 549 -35.08 1.05 11.79
C LEU A 549 -33.62 0.86 12.26
N GLN A 550 -32.70 0.57 11.33
CA GLN A 550 -31.28 0.42 11.64
C GLN A 550 -30.56 1.76 11.85
N SER A 551 -30.94 2.83 11.13
CA SER A 551 -30.28 4.13 11.26
C SER A 551 -30.64 4.89 12.54
N ASN A 552 -31.88 4.72 13.03
CA ASN A 552 -32.34 5.32 14.29
C ASN A 552 -31.67 4.74 15.54
N ASN A 553 -31.05 3.55 15.47
CA ASN A 553 -30.27 2.98 16.57
C ASN A 553 -28.84 3.54 16.65
N VAL A 554 -28.40 4.39 15.71
CA VAL A 554 -27.01 4.89 15.62
C VAL A 554 -26.92 6.42 15.83
N SER A 555 -28.02 7.17 15.76
CA SER A 555 -28.03 8.64 15.86
C SER A 555 -28.40 9.15 17.26
N GLY A 556 -27.48 8.96 18.22
CA GLY A 556 -27.44 9.79 19.43
C GLY A 556 -26.99 11.23 19.08
N THR A 557 -27.95 12.16 19.06
CA THR A 557 -27.84 13.61 19.34
C THR A 557 -26.47 14.32 19.20
N THR A 558 -26.38 15.28 18.27
CA THR A 558 -25.56 16.51 18.46
C THR A 558 -26.30 17.71 17.88
N LYS A 559 -26.90 18.54 18.76
CA LYS A 559 -27.22 19.93 18.43
C LYS A 559 -25.90 20.70 18.32
N ALA A 560 -25.82 21.64 17.39
CA ALA A 560 -24.64 22.48 17.17
C ALA A 560 -24.49 23.51 18.31
N ASP A 561 -23.73 23.17 19.34
CA ASP A 561 -23.30 24.15 20.35
C ASP A 561 -22.29 25.13 19.74
N LEU A 562 -22.53 26.43 19.94
CA LEU A 562 -21.60 27.52 19.61
C LEU A 562 -20.36 27.39 20.50
N VAL A 563 -19.24 26.89 19.96
CA VAL A 563 -17.98 26.75 20.69
C VAL A 563 -17.23 28.08 20.72
N ARG A 564 -17.03 28.65 21.92
CA ARG A 564 -16.24 29.87 22.18
C ARG A 564 -14.93 29.53 22.88
N TRP A 565 -13.96 30.47 22.84
CA TRP A 565 -12.72 30.35 23.59
C TRP A 565 -12.97 30.45 25.10
N GLU A 566 -12.23 29.65 25.89
CA GLU A 566 -12.36 29.60 27.35
C GLU A 566 -11.10 30.08 28.06
N LYS A 567 -11.25 30.81 29.17
CA LYS A 567 -10.13 31.30 29.99
C LYS A 567 -9.37 30.14 30.65
N PRO A 568 -8.02 30.20 30.76
CA PRO A 568 -7.27 29.18 31.48
C PRO A 568 -7.50 29.27 33.01
N ALA A 569 -7.10 28.23 33.73
CA ALA A 569 -7.17 28.20 35.20
C ALA A 569 -6.31 29.30 35.85
N LEU A 570 -6.52 29.55 37.16
CA LEU A 570 -5.73 30.51 37.93
C LEU A 570 -4.23 30.19 37.81
N ASP A 571 -3.40 31.22 37.63
CA ASP A 571 -1.95 31.13 37.38
C ASP A 571 -1.50 30.38 36.10
N TRP A 572 -2.42 30.07 35.19
CA TRP A 572 -2.07 29.56 33.86
C TRP A 572 -2.16 30.65 32.79
N VAL A 573 -1.23 30.60 31.85
CA VAL A 573 -1.27 31.36 30.59
C VAL A 573 -1.74 30.44 29.48
N LYS A 574 -2.59 30.94 28.58
CA LYS A 574 -3.03 30.21 27.40
C LYS A 574 -2.40 30.79 26.15
N CYS A 575 -1.85 29.93 25.31
CA CYS A 575 -1.25 30.30 24.04
C CYS A 575 -2.02 29.64 22.89
N ASN A 576 -2.65 30.45 22.04
CA ASN A 576 -3.29 29.97 20.82
C ASN A 576 -2.30 30.05 19.66
N VAL A 577 -2.19 29.00 18.86
CA VAL A 577 -1.30 28.93 17.69
C VAL A 577 -2.08 28.57 16.42
N ASP A 578 -1.67 29.11 15.27
CA ASP A 578 -2.23 28.75 13.97
C ASP A 578 -1.23 29.06 12.84
N VAL A 579 -1.39 28.37 11.71
CA VAL A 579 -0.64 28.60 10.47
C VAL A 579 -1.56 29.06 9.33
N ALA A 580 -1.08 30.00 8.52
CA ALA A 580 -1.76 30.43 7.30
C ALA A 580 -0.86 30.27 6.07
N PHE A 581 -1.52 29.98 4.94
CA PHE A 581 -0.89 29.89 3.63
C PHE A 581 -1.40 31.03 2.76
N VAL A 582 -0.49 31.85 2.25
CA VAL A 582 -0.86 32.98 1.40
C VAL A 582 -0.80 32.54 -0.06
N SER A 583 -1.99 32.26 -0.64
CA SER A 583 -2.17 31.84 -2.02
C SER A 583 -1.42 32.75 -3.00
N GLY A 584 -0.60 32.18 -3.88
CA GLY A 584 0.15 32.91 -4.91
C GLY A 584 1.51 33.48 -4.47
N SER A 585 1.82 33.53 -3.17
CA SER A 585 3.09 34.09 -2.67
C SER A 585 4.16 33.04 -2.33
N GLY A 586 3.78 31.76 -2.23
CA GLY A 586 4.67 30.69 -1.80
C GLY A 586 5.15 30.81 -0.35
N ARG A 587 4.43 31.55 0.51
CA ARG A 587 4.80 31.80 1.91
C ARG A 587 3.92 31.02 2.88
N THR A 588 4.55 30.51 3.92
CA THR A 588 3.88 30.03 5.14
C THR A 588 4.06 31.06 6.24
N SER A 589 2.95 31.45 6.87
CA SER A 589 2.91 32.43 7.95
C SER A 589 2.32 31.82 9.22
N MET A 590 2.82 32.29 10.36
CA MET A 590 2.57 31.74 11.68
C MET A 590 1.99 32.83 12.57
N GLY A 591 1.02 32.47 13.40
CA GLY A 591 0.41 33.36 14.38
C GLY A 591 0.33 32.69 15.74
N LEU A 592 0.73 33.42 16.77
CA LEU A 592 0.53 32.98 18.15
C LEU A 592 0.12 34.13 19.07
N CYS A 593 -0.67 33.82 20.09
CA CYS A 593 -1.20 34.79 21.05
C CYS A 593 -1.24 34.22 22.46
N PHE A 594 -0.57 34.87 23.40
CA PHE A 594 -0.58 34.56 24.83
C PHE A 594 -1.60 35.42 25.57
N ARG A 595 -2.42 34.79 26.41
CA ARG A 595 -3.45 35.42 27.24
C ARG A 595 -3.44 34.87 28.66
N ASN A 596 -3.67 35.73 29.65
CA ASN A 596 -3.71 35.33 31.06
C ASN A 596 -5.08 34.75 31.46
N ASN A 597 -5.21 34.32 32.72
CA ASN A 597 -6.44 33.77 33.31
C ASN A 597 -7.65 34.72 33.30
N SER A 598 -7.43 36.02 33.12
CA SER A 598 -8.51 37.02 33.02
C SER A 598 -8.96 37.23 31.57
N GLY A 599 -8.26 36.62 30.60
CA GLY A 599 -8.47 36.79 29.16
C GLY A 599 -7.68 37.96 28.57
N HIS A 600 -6.89 38.68 29.36
CA HIS A 600 -6.10 39.80 28.85
C HIS A 600 -4.95 39.32 27.96
N PHE A 601 -4.75 40.03 26.86
CA PHE A 601 -3.60 39.87 25.98
C PHE A 601 -2.30 40.14 26.74
N MET A 602 -1.35 39.21 26.63
CA MET A 602 -0.02 39.35 27.19
C MET A 602 1.02 39.60 26.12
N ALA A 603 0.96 38.83 25.03
CA ALA A 603 1.89 38.95 23.92
C ALA A 603 1.31 38.29 22.67
N GLY A 604 1.72 38.77 21.51
CA GLY A 604 1.41 38.17 20.23
C GLY A 604 2.67 38.07 19.39
N MET A 605 2.74 37.10 18.49
CA MET A 605 3.85 37.04 17.55
C MET A 605 3.36 36.56 16.20
N THR A 606 4.00 37.08 15.17
CA THR A 606 3.78 36.64 13.81
C THR A 606 5.07 36.60 13.01
N GLN A 607 5.22 35.55 12.19
CA GLN A 607 6.43 35.28 11.42
C GLN A 607 6.07 34.64 10.08
N TRP A 608 6.86 34.87 9.04
CA TRP A 608 6.75 34.13 7.78
C TRP A 608 8.09 33.59 7.28
N GLN A 609 8.01 32.56 6.44
CA GLN A 609 9.13 32.04 5.67
C GLN A 609 8.77 31.92 4.18
N GLN A 610 9.77 32.16 3.31
CA GLN A 610 9.66 32.00 1.84
C GLN A 610 9.73 30.51 1.45
N THR A 611 8.94 29.67 2.10
CA THR A 611 8.85 28.24 1.78
C THR A 611 7.46 27.73 2.16
N VAL A 612 6.85 26.94 1.28
CA VAL A 612 5.56 26.31 1.54
C VAL A 612 5.80 24.96 2.21
N ILE A 613 5.48 24.87 3.49
CA ILE A 613 5.44 23.60 4.25
C ILE A 613 4.02 23.04 4.24
N SER A 614 3.82 21.77 4.59
CA SER A 614 2.46 21.25 4.73
C SER A 614 1.73 21.92 5.91
N SER A 615 0.39 21.97 5.85
CA SER A 615 -0.43 22.51 6.95
C SER A 615 -0.08 21.90 8.30
N VAL A 616 0.16 20.59 8.36
CA VAL A 616 0.42 19.90 9.62
C VAL A 616 1.84 20.17 10.13
N GLU A 617 2.83 20.35 9.25
CA GLU A 617 4.18 20.77 9.62
C GLU A 617 4.21 22.21 10.10
N GLY A 618 3.47 23.10 9.45
CA GLY A 618 3.35 24.50 9.86
C GLY A 618 2.70 24.64 11.23
N GLU A 619 1.67 23.85 11.52
CA GLU A 619 1.08 23.77 12.86
C GLU A 619 2.09 23.31 13.91
N ALA A 620 2.83 22.23 13.61
CA ALA A 620 3.84 21.71 14.53
C ALA A 620 4.94 22.75 14.78
N TRP A 621 5.39 23.43 13.72
CA TRP A 621 6.45 24.42 13.85
C TRP A 621 5.98 25.67 14.59
N THR A 622 4.76 26.15 14.33
CA THR A 622 4.17 27.27 15.07
C THR A 622 4.05 26.95 16.56
N LEU A 623 3.67 25.72 16.90
CA LEU A 623 3.65 25.27 18.29
C LEU A 623 5.05 25.25 18.91
N LEU A 624 6.05 24.69 18.22
CA LEU A 624 7.43 24.68 18.70
C LEU A 624 7.94 26.10 18.95
N LEU A 625 7.68 27.02 18.02
CA LEU A 625 8.03 28.44 18.13
C LEU A 625 7.33 29.11 19.32
N ALA A 626 6.05 28.82 19.56
CA ALA A 626 5.31 29.32 20.71
C ALA A 626 5.92 28.83 22.02
N MET A 627 6.37 27.58 22.10
CA MET A 627 7.00 27.06 23.29
C MET A 627 8.39 27.66 23.54
N GLU A 628 9.16 27.93 22.49
CA GLU A 628 10.44 28.64 22.59
C GLU A 628 10.26 30.09 23.05
N GLU A 629 9.23 30.78 22.55
CA GLU A 629 8.88 32.14 22.97
C GLU A 629 8.39 32.17 24.42
N ALA A 630 7.57 31.19 24.84
CA ALA A 630 7.17 31.03 26.24
C ALA A 630 8.38 30.85 27.16
N ARG A 631 9.37 30.05 26.75
CA ARG A 631 10.63 29.87 27.46
C ARG A 631 11.44 31.17 27.53
N HIS A 632 11.55 31.89 26.41
CA HIS A 632 12.26 33.18 26.37
C HIS A 632 11.64 34.21 27.32
N ARG A 633 10.31 34.15 27.52
CA ARG A 633 9.55 35.02 28.43
C ARG A 633 9.50 34.52 29.88
N GLY A 634 10.09 33.36 30.19
CA GLY A 634 10.04 32.78 31.54
C GLY A 634 8.63 32.38 32.00
N LEU A 635 7.77 31.95 31.07
CA LEU A 635 6.42 31.49 31.41
C LEU A 635 6.45 30.02 31.86
N ASP A 636 6.22 29.78 33.16
CA ASP A 636 6.37 28.46 33.77
C ASP A 636 5.13 27.56 33.67
N ARG A 637 3.95 28.13 33.41
CA ARG A 637 2.65 27.43 33.34
C ARG A 637 1.85 27.86 32.11
N VAL A 638 1.97 27.10 31.03
CA VAL A 638 1.36 27.45 29.74
C VAL A 638 0.55 26.30 29.17
N GLN A 639 -0.68 26.63 28.74
CA GLN A 639 -1.56 25.77 27.98
C GLN A 639 -1.56 26.21 26.52
N PHE A 640 -0.97 25.41 25.64
CA PHE A 640 -0.93 25.64 24.21
C PHE A 640 -2.15 25.01 23.52
N GLU A 641 -2.80 25.75 22.62
CA GLU A 641 -3.98 25.33 21.89
C GLU A 641 -3.76 25.45 20.38
N SER A 642 -4.01 24.35 19.65
CA SER A 642 -4.00 24.30 18.18
C SER A 642 -5.31 23.70 17.69
N ASP A 643 -5.78 24.14 16.52
CA ASP A 643 -6.94 23.55 15.84
C ASP A 643 -6.57 22.32 14.96
N SER A 644 -5.30 21.91 15.00
CA SER A 644 -4.80 20.72 14.34
C SER A 644 -4.94 19.48 15.22
N LYS A 645 -6.09 18.81 15.12
CA LYS A 645 -6.32 17.53 15.81
C LYS A 645 -5.21 16.49 15.51
N VAL A 646 -4.65 16.55 14.31
CA VAL A 646 -3.56 15.66 13.87
C VAL A 646 -2.28 15.87 14.68
N LEU A 647 -1.89 17.13 14.91
CA LEU A 647 -0.73 17.49 15.72
C LEU A 647 -0.92 17.03 17.17
N ILE A 648 -2.06 17.37 17.75
CA ILE A 648 -2.38 17.06 19.15
C ILE A 648 -2.39 15.54 19.41
N GLU A 649 -3.02 14.77 18.52
CA GLU A 649 -2.98 13.30 18.60
C GLU A 649 -1.56 12.74 18.47
N ALA A 650 -0.71 13.31 17.61
CA ALA A 650 0.66 12.87 17.43
C ALA A 650 1.51 13.07 18.71
N ILE A 651 1.33 14.22 19.37
CA ILE A 651 1.99 14.55 20.65
C ILE A 651 1.52 13.60 21.76
N HIS A 652 0.21 13.48 21.98
CA HIS A 652 -0.33 12.65 23.07
C HIS A 652 -0.03 11.15 22.90
N MET A 653 -0.11 10.64 21.67
CA MET A 653 0.24 9.24 21.39
C MET A 653 1.74 8.99 21.32
N LYS A 654 2.58 10.03 21.50
CA LYS A 654 4.05 9.97 21.37
C LYS A 654 4.47 9.27 20.08
N ARG A 655 3.79 9.58 18.97
CA ARG A 655 4.03 8.91 17.69
C ARG A 655 5.46 9.16 17.24
N ARG A 656 6.09 8.11 16.70
CA ARG A 656 7.44 8.18 16.10
C ARG A 656 7.36 7.86 14.61
N GLY A 657 8.27 8.41 13.83
CA GLY A 657 8.40 8.15 12.40
C GLY A 657 9.51 8.98 11.79
N ASN A 658 9.62 8.92 10.46
CA ASN A 658 10.78 9.46 9.73
C ASN A 658 10.50 10.78 9.00
N SER A 659 9.28 11.31 9.08
CA SER A 659 8.92 12.57 8.43
C SER A 659 9.45 13.80 9.17
N GLU A 660 9.55 14.91 8.45
CA GLU A 660 9.86 16.24 8.99
C GLU A 660 8.87 16.63 10.09
N PHE A 661 7.57 16.43 9.85
CA PHE A 661 6.51 16.61 10.86
C PHE A 661 6.82 15.88 12.19
N LEU A 662 7.17 14.60 12.14
CA LEU A 662 7.44 13.83 13.35
C LEU A 662 8.78 14.18 13.99
N SER A 663 9.72 14.75 13.22
CA SER A 663 10.96 15.33 13.76
C SER A 663 10.67 16.58 14.58
N ILE A 664 9.77 17.46 14.11
CA ILE A 664 9.31 18.64 14.88
C ILE A 664 8.54 18.20 16.14
N VAL A 665 7.66 17.19 16.03
CA VAL A 665 6.94 16.62 17.19
C VAL A 665 7.93 16.04 18.21
N HIS A 666 9.04 15.44 17.78
CA HIS A 666 10.07 14.95 18.69
C HIS A 666 10.72 16.10 19.48
N ASP A 667 11.04 17.21 18.83
CA ASP A 667 11.58 18.41 19.49
C ASP A 667 10.57 19.02 20.45
N ILE A 668 9.29 19.09 20.08
CA ILE A 668 8.19 19.49 20.98
C ILE A 668 8.16 18.59 22.23
N LEU A 669 8.18 17.27 22.05
CA LEU A 669 8.15 16.32 23.17
C LEU A 669 9.39 16.43 24.05
N SER A 670 10.56 16.67 23.46
CA SER A 670 11.82 16.92 24.17
C SER A 670 11.72 18.20 25.00
N LEU A 671 11.21 19.28 24.41
CA LEU A 671 11.03 20.54 25.11
C LEU A 671 9.98 20.41 26.22
N MET A 672 8.84 19.75 25.97
CA MET A 672 7.85 19.42 27.01
C MET A 672 8.46 18.62 28.17
N SER A 673 9.41 17.72 27.91
CA SER A 673 10.07 16.95 28.98
C SER A 673 11.01 17.77 29.87
N SER A 674 11.47 18.93 29.37
CA SER A 674 12.33 19.84 30.13
C SER A 674 11.56 20.80 31.06
N PHE A 675 10.23 20.83 30.97
CA PHE A 675 9.35 21.66 31.81
C PHE A 675 8.37 20.83 32.61
N ILE A 676 8.01 21.32 33.80
CA ILE A 676 7.13 20.58 34.73
C ILE A 676 5.64 20.85 34.42
N ASN A 677 5.28 22.02 33.85
CA ASN A 677 3.88 22.46 33.76
C ASN A 677 3.46 23.02 32.37
N PHE A 678 3.68 22.27 31.28
CA PHE A 678 3.10 22.59 29.97
C PHE A 678 1.99 21.61 29.56
N GLU A 679 0.90 22.15 29.03
CA GLU A 679 -0.19 21.39 28.43
C GLU A 679 -0.36 21.75 26.96
N VAL A 680 -0.70 20.78 26.13
CA VAL A 680 -1.09 21.02 24.72
C VAL A 680 -2.48 20.43 24.51
N LYS A 681 -3.42 21.22 23.97
CA LYS A 681 -4.83 20.84 23.78
C LYS A 681 -5.33 21.15 22.38
N PHE A 682 -6.29 20.34 21.94
CA PHE A 682 -7.05 20.59 20.71
C PHE A 682 -8.20 21.55 21.00
N VAL A 683 -8.37 22.53 20.13
CA VAL A 683 -9.51 23.46 20.15
C VAL A 683 -10.19 23.47 18.78
N ARG A 684 -11.49 23.77 18.72
CA ARG A 684 -12.16 23.96 17.42
C ARG A 684 -11.75 25.30 16.82
N ARG A 685 -11.69 25.39 15.50
CA ARG A 685 -11.32 26.61 14.78
C ARG A 685 -12.11 27.86 15.18
N GLN A 686 -13.40 27.72 15.57
CA GLN A 686 -14.20 28.86 16.05
C GLN A 686 -13.63 29.51 17.33
N ALA A 687 -12.93 28.74 18.16
CA ALA A 687 -12.30 29.21 19.38
C ALA A 687 -10.79 29.49 19.21
N ASN A 688 -10.28 29.46 17.97
CA ASN A 688 -8.87 29.76 17.63
C ASN A 688 -8.72 30.96 16.68
N LEU A 689 -9.76 31.80 16.55
CA LEU A 689 -9.82 32.87 15.55
C LEU A 689 -8.75 33.95 15.72
N VAL A 690 -8.29 34.19 16.95
CA VAL A 690 -7.24 35.18 17.25
C VAL A 690 -5.91 34.77 16.61
N ALA A 691 -5.45 33.54 16.83
CA ALA A 691 -4.23 33.03 16.21
C ALA A 691 -4.37 32.93 14.68
N HIS A 692 -5.56 32.53 14.19
CA HIS A 692 -5.87 32.51 12.76
C HIS A 692 -5.71 33.86 12.08
N THR A 693 -6.24 34.89 12.72
CA THR A 693 -6.20 36.25 12.17
C THR A 693 -4.80 36.82 12.22
N LEU A 694 -4.04 36.55 13.30
CA LEU A 694 -2.62 36.90 13.38
C LEU A 694 -1.80 36.24 12.27
N ALA A 695 -1.96 34.93 12.06
CA ALA A 695 -1.23 34.20 11.02
C ALA A 695 -1.47 34.79 9.61
N ARG A 696 -2.66 35.35 9.37
CA ARG A 696 -3.02 35.99 8.08
C ARG A 696 -2.59 37.45 7.97
N ALA A 697 -2.37 38.15 9.09
CA ALA A 697 -2.04 39.58 9.11
C ALA A 697 -0.63 39.89 8.60
N VAL A 698 0.21 38.87 8.42
CA VAL A 698 1.63 38.96 8.05
C VAL A 698 1.91 39.69 6.73
N ASN A 699 0.96 39.69 5.79
CA ASN A 699 1.13 40.39 4.50
C ASN A 699 1.39 41.91 4.63
N SER A 700 1.20 42.48 5.81
CA SER A 700 1.48 43.89 6.10
C SER A 700 2.88 44.13 6.72
N TRP A 701 3.70 43.10 6.93
CA TRP A 701 4.93 43.16 7.74
C TRP A 701 6.12 42.42 7.08
N ALA A 702 7.35 42.90 7.33
CA ALA A 702 8.53 42.54 6.54
C ALA A 702 9.14 41.13 6.77
N SER A 703 8.91 40.45 7.91
CA SER A 703 9.36 39.05 8.16
C SER A 703 8.96 38.52 9.53
N PHE A 704 9.15 39.32 10.57
CA PHE A 704 9.00 38.94 11.97
C PHE A 704 8.48 40.14 12.78
N HIS A 705 7.45 39.92 13.60
CA HIS A 705 6.99 40.94 14.53
C HIS A 705 6.47 40.36 15.85
N ARG A 706 6.91 40.96 16.96
CA ARG A 706 6.43 40.69 18.33
C ARG A 706 5.57 41.85 18.79
N PHE A 707 4.41 41.53 19.33
CA PHE A 707 3.44 42.49 19.84
C PHE A 707 3.38 42.38 21.36
N GLU A 708 3.71 43.48 22.06
CA GLU A 708 3.47 43.60 23.51
C GLU A 708 2.09 44.23 23.80
N ASN A 709 1.52 44.95 22.82
CA ASN A 709 0.16 45.51 22.88
C ASN A 709 -0.74 44.81 21.86
N ILE A 710 -2.06 44.84 22.07
CA ILE A 710 -3.05 44.21 21.18
C ILE A 710 -2.95 44.84 19.77
N PRO A 711 -2.64 44.07 18.71
CA PRO A 711 -2.65 44.59 17.36
C PRO A 711 -4.08 44.79 16.84
N PHE A 712 -4.27 45.85 16.06
CA PHE A 712 -5.57 46.26 15.50
C PHE A 712 -6.30 45.12 14.76
N CYS A 713 -5.57 44.21 14.12
CA CYS A 713 -6.16 43.09 13.38
C CYS A 713 -6.89 42.06 14.26
N ILE A 714 -6.60 41.98 15.55
CA ILE A 714 -7.25 41.04 16.49
C ILE A 714 -7.96 41.72 17.65
N GLU A 715 -7.95 43.04 17.70
CA GLU A 715 -8.50 43.83 18.81
C GLU A 715 -9.97 43.48 19.09
N SER A 716 -10.81 43.48 18.06
CA SER A 716 -12.23 43.13 18.19
C SER A 716 -12.46 41.67 18.65
N LEU A 717 -11.62 40.73 18.22
CA LEU A 717 -11.72 39.32 18.59
C LEU A 717 -11.34 39.12 20.07
N VAL A 718 -10.25 39.74 20.51
CA VAL A 718 -9.79 39.66 21.90
C VAL A 718 -10.82 40.28 22.85
N PHE A 719 -11.37 41.46 22.52
CA PHE A 719 -12.40 42.09 23.35
C PHE A 719 -13.70 41.28 23.42
N ASN A 720 -14.13 40.68 22.31
CA ASN A 720 -15.33 39.83 22.28
C ASN A 720 -15.16 38.51 23.05
N GLU A 721 -13.93 38.00 23.18
CA GLU A 721 -13.61 36.78 23.95
C GLU A 721 -13.28 37.08 25.43
N MET A 722 -13.13 38.36 25.81
CA MET A 722 -12.96 38.79 27.21
C MET A 722 -14.28 38.90 27.98
N GLN A 723 -15.37 39.25 27.27
CA GLN A 723 -16.76 39.31 27.77
C GLN A 723 -17.35 37.90 27.91
#